data_AF-A0AA40X9W4-F1
#
_entry.id   AF-A0AA40X9W4-F1
#
_cell.length_a   1.000
_cell.length_b   1.000
_cell.length_c   1.000
_cell.angle_alpha   90.00
_cell.angle_beta   90.00
_cell.angle_gamma   90.00
#
_symmetry.space_group_name_H-M   'P 1'
#
loop_
_entity.id
_entity.type
_entity.pdbx_description
1 polymer ?
#
loop_
_entity_poly.entity_id
_entity_poly.type
_entity_poly.pdbx_seq_one_letter_code
_entity_poly.pdbx_strand_id
1 'polypeptide(L)'
;MSSIGQGSISIDDSTRIGQNAQDTANKVAGNVNDINSDNKLTPSEKLKLKQEYDKDVELYNIDIEQLKSVDLPTAELETAMSNLTDFVTPLFKEMNRTSTVDRNALDSVFTAFATADKNASQAFVNMVQQVADDAKKAGDDAKEVGEKAQGAGEEAKAAANQAQADATQAKADAATAQQKAQSSIDQLNNHLPDIDEALSTANLVKQNVTKLSNTTEQYHNEYTTGIQNVVKTIDDITVGGTNLIKNSSSDVVIDDTVNKQGWAHSTIYSELEAGQEYTFTSSVTVNVGKAENICVNLYNPTTKETTLASNRPVVNGKIEYTFTAVKDFPVLLVYAGTMGGTQGNKVTFHHYQLKKGNKATDWSPAPEDFATSTEFDQLSNAIKLKADSSDVTSQINVATQGIQSEVNNKVTDLTTQISQTASTVQILATTGGQKNLVYNSNYANNAEGWNVFNKVGYLTYLASSSYNGSPGFAVNVSGMGASTWTEFGQSKHYTLPQPDSVATENTYSGSAMIKMSADSDSTAALSAIIAYYDKNGARITGWKDMIITFDKKEVWTEVKFENLPVPKGAYSIGMQYWAYGPKVHGMIAQPMIVFGPKIGQYQPDVVSQSDITASINNIHMGIKGADGSTSTFNMNNNTVLLDANKIIINGNTSIQNGTIGTAKIANASINTAQIADGAINNAKIANASIDDAKISNLNGNKIIARSITANKINVDDLIANGINTKTLTSVNLNTSTLTTPQLNLGLNGTFTEDFDYIQPTSLFLPKKNKGTLTFNHGVLQSEGNMQTYVGGQWGGMNDSLVFQSGINNAQWTEVAPGYIKLDLYKQNGTDIAQRTYSDPTGFYYTSATGNKSYLGNVLQTGQVQTPSIIGQYIGPMDGQLRLQIGSNGDHYGLQVGSYAGSEAVMSDFIYSFTSSNSSNVRIADSGRLMRTTSASKYKYNIKNPDIEETLGDRLLNVRMATWNDKRAVDSYAEELSTGEKREKVSIDKYYGLIAEQLRDAGLDMFIDYGKNHEIEGIQYDRAWIPLLSVVRRLNDKVNEYELRLSKLEGASK
;
A
#
# COMPACT_ATOMS: atom_id res chain seq x y z
N MET A 1 -113.72 56.56 92.50
CA MET A 1 -113.99 56.86 91.07
C MET A 1 -112.76 56.45 90.26
N SER A 2 -112.93 55.52 89.29
CA SER A 2 -112.23 55.35 87.97
C SER A 2 -110.68 55.50 87.84
N SER A 3 -109.86 54.68 87.13
CA SER A 3 -109.92 53.33 86.51
C SER A 3 -108.51 52.92 85.95
N ILE A 4 -108.07 51.65 86.20
CA ILE A 4 -107.33 50.63 85.36
C ILE A 4 -105.97 51.00 84.67
N GLY A 5 -104.84 50.25 84.67
CA GLY A 5 -104.40 48.91 85.16
C GLY A 5 -102.93 48.57 84.69
N GLN A 6 -102.18 47.75 85.44
CA GLN A 6 -100.74 47.36 85.29
C GLN A 6 -100.52 45.89 84.81
N GLY A 7 -99.33 45.55 84.29
CA GLY A 7 -98.78 44.18 84.19
C GLY A 7 -97.28 44.11 83.76
N SER A 8 -96.49 43.19 84.36
CA SER A 8 -94.99 43.09 84.40
C SER A 8 -94.41 41.74 83.89
N ILE A 9 -93.15 41.68 83.40
CA ILE A 9 -92.37 40.43 83.06
C ILE A 9 -90.93 40.48 83.67
N SER A 10 -90.39 39.32 84.07
CA SER A 10 -89.20 39.02 84.92
C SER A 10 -87.85 38.80 84.17
N ILE A 11 -86.74 38.75 84.92
CA ILE A 11 -85.36 39.17 84.58
C ILE A 11 -84.39 38.07 84.02
N ASP A 12 -84.75 36.78 83.95
CA ASP A 12 -83.75 35.71 83.68
C ASP A 12 -83.36 35.47 82.20
N ASP A 13 -84.18 35.86 81.22
CA ASP A 13 -83.85 35.65 79.78
C ASP A 13 -82.88 36.70 79.22
N SER A 14 -82.78 37.87 79.86
CA SER A 14 -81.91 38.97 79.42
C SER A 14 -80.41 38.63 79.53
N THR A 15 -80.03 37.78 80.49
CA THR A 15 -78.63 37.41 80.75
C THR A 15 -78.06 36.47 79.68
N ARG A 16 -78.89 35.57 79.14
CA ARG A 16 -78.49 34.60 78.10
C ARG A 16 -78.42 35.22 76.70
N ILE A 17 -79.26 36.21 76.43
CA ILE A 17 -79.26 36.96 75.16
C ILE A 17 -78.03 37.87 75.06
N GLY A 18 -77.58 38.44 76.18
CA GLY A 18 -76.36 39.27 76.25
C GLY A 18 -75.07 38.53 75.91
N GLN A 19 -74.94 37.26 76.32
CA GLN A 19 -73.75 36.44 76.02
C GLN A 19 -73.67 36.04 74.52
N ASN A 20 -74.79 35.65 73.90
CA ASN A 20 -74.81 35.30 72.47
C ASN A 20 -74.55 36.49 71.53
N ALA A 21 -74.95 37.70 71.93
CA ALA A 21 -74.71 38.92 71.15
C ALA A 21 -73.22 39.34 71.17
N GLN A 22 -72.55 39.19 72.31
CA GLN A 22 -71.11 39.47 72.44
C GLN A 22 -70.25 38.45 71.65
N ASP A 23 -70.64 37.17 71.65
CA ASP A 23 -69.97 36.13 70.86
C ASP A 23 -70.12 36.37 69.34
N THR A 24 -71.26 36.89 68.90
CA THR A 24 -71.51 37.22 67.47
C THR A 24 -70.69 38.44 67.01
N ALA A 25 -70.59 39.49 67.83
CA ALA A 25 -69.79 40.68 67.52
C ALA A 25 -68.28 40.40 67.48
N ASN A 26 -67.76 39.54 68.36
CA ASN A 26 -66.37 39.09 68.36
C ASN A 26 -66.05 38.24 67.11
N LYS A 27 -67.02 37.48 66.60
CA LYS A 27 -66.89 36.65 65.39
C LYS A 27 -66.79 37.47 64.09
N VAL A 28 -67.54 38.59 64.00
CA VAL A 28 -67.53 39.47 62.81
C VAL A 28 -66.27 40.34 62.73
N ALA A 29 -65.72 40.80 63.86
CA ALA A 29 -64.46 41.56 63.89
C ALA A 29 -63.21 40.71 63.56
N GLY A 30 -63.22 39.41 63.88
CA GLY A 30 -62.21 38.45 63.43
C GLY A 30 -62.19 38.28 61.90
N ASN A 31 -63.37 38.16 61.27
CA ASN A 31 -63.47 37.90 59.83
C ASN A 31 -62.99 39.05 58.93
N VAL A 32 -63.05 40.31 59.39
CA VAL A 32 -62.63 41.50 58.60
C VAL A 32 -61.11 41.74 58.67
N ASN A 33 -60.45 41.44 59.80
CA ASN A 33 -58.99 41.45 59.89
C ASN A 33 -58.35 40.30 59.09
N ASP A 34 -59.13 39.26 58.82
CA ASP A 34 -58.70 38.08 58.10
C ASP A 34 -58.67 38.26 56.57
N ILE A 35 -59.42 39.22 56.03
CA ILE A 35 -59.52 39.52 54.58
C ILE A 35 -58.39 40.46 54.10
N ASN A 36 -57.80 41.28 54.98
CA ASN A 36 -56.76 42.28 54.65
C ASN A 36 -55.35 41.89 55.14
N SER A 37 -55.12 40.64 55.51
CA SER A 37 -53.84 40.16 56.03
C SER A 37 -53.07 39.41 54.95
N ASP A 38 -51.88 39.89 54.57
CA ASP A 38 -51.01 39.25 53.58
C ASP A 38 -50.66 37.80 53.96
N ASN A 39 -50.65 37.45 55.24
CA ASN A 39 -50.40 36.07 55.71
C ASN A 39 -51.67 35.27 55.95
N LYS A 40 -52.77 35.58 55.24
CA LYS A 40 -54.03 34.83 55.30
C LYS A 40 -54.55 34.48 53.90
N LEU A 41 -55.23 33.34 53.81
CA LEU A 41 -55.86 32.79 52.60
C LEU A 41 -57.36 32.70 52.80
N THR A 42 -58.10 33.54 52.06
CA THR A 42 -59.57 33.53 52.04
C THR A 42 -60.11 32.29 51.33
N PRO A 43 -61.41 31.93 51.53
CA PRO A 43 -62.05 30.82 50.80
C PRO A 43 -61.87 30.88 49.26
N SER A 44 -61.91 32.07 48.67
CA SER A 44 -61.68 32.27 47.22
C SER A 44 -60.23 32.06 46.79
N GLU A 45 -59.26 32.47 47.61
CA GLU A 45 -57.83 32.24 47.31
C GLU A 45 -57.47 30.76 47.52
N LYS A 46 -58.06 30.09 48.51
CA LYS A 46 -57.92 28.63 48.69
C LYS A 46 -58.48 27.84 47.51
N LEU A 47 -59.58 28.28 46.92
CA LEU A 47 -60.14 27.65 45.72
C LEU A 47 -59.18 27.75 44.53
N LYS A 48 -58.58 28.93 44.30
CA LYS A 48 -57.56 29.12 43.27
C LYS A 48 -56.31 28.29 43.54
N LEU A 49 -55.83 28.30 44.79
CA LEU A 49 -54.69 27.51 45.23
C LEU A 49 -54.93 26.00 45.04
N LYS A 50 -56.15 25.52 45.29
CA LYS A 50 -56.53 24.12 45.07
C LYS A 50 -56.54 23.78 43.58
N GLN A 51 -57.01 24.68 42.71
CA GLN A 51 -56.96 24.48 41.26
C GLN A 51 -55.52 24.41 40.73
N GLU A 52 -54.63 25.25 41.26
CA GLU A 52 -53.21 25.25 40.90
C GLU A 52 -52.51 23.98 41.39
N TYR A 53 -52.74 23.58 42.66
CA TYR A 53 -52.25 22.32 43.19
C TYR A 53 -52.78 21.09 42.42
N ASP A 54 -54.06 21.06 42.05
CA ASP A 54 -54.63 19.93 41.31
C ASP A 54 -54.00 19.78 39.92
N LYS A 55 -53.68 20.91 39.28
CA LYS A 55 -52.93 20.92 38.01
C LYS A 55 -51.51 20.39 38.20
N ASP A 56 -50.83 20.81 39.26
CA ASP A 56 -49.47 20.34 39.58
C ASP A 56 -49.44 18.84 39.93
N VAL A 57 -50.49 18.32 40.57
CA VAL A 57 -50.66 16.87 40.81
C VAL A 57 -50.85 16.08 39.52
N GLU A 58 -51.62 16.59 38.57
CA GLU A 58 -51.75 15.97 37.24
C GLU A 58 -50.40 15.94 36.50
N LEU A 59 -49.66 17.06 36.48
CA LEU A 59 -48.34 17.14 35.87
C LEU A 59 -47.34 16.17 36.52
N TYR A 60 -47.28 16.15 37.84
CA TYR A 60 -46.46 15.23 38.60
C TYR A 60 -46.72 13.76 38.25
N ASN A 61 -48.00 13.35 38.16
CA ASN A 61 -48.33 11.97 37.85
C ASN A 61 -47.86 11.58 36.43
N ILE A 62 -47.99 12.50 35.47
CA ILE A 62 -47.51 12.30 34.09
C ILE A 62 -45.98 12.15 34.09
N ASP A 63 -45.26 13.07 34.70
CA ASP A 63 -43.80 13.10 34.67
C ASP A 63 -43.19 11.91 35.43
N ILE A 64 -43.80 11.48 36.54
CA ILE A 64 -43.37 10.28 37.28
C ILE A 64 -43.60 8.99 36.50
N GLU A 65 -44.75 8.84 35.85
CA GLU A 65 -44.99 7.66 34.99
C GLU A 65 -43.99 7.62 33.83
N GLN A 66 -43.73 8.76 33.20
CA GLN A 66 -42.74 8.87 32.11
C GLN A 66 -41.35 8.49 32.58
N LEU A 67 -40.84 9.08 33.67
CA LEU A 67 -39.50 8.79 34.19
C LEU A 67 -39.35 7.33 34.66
N LYS A 68 -40.35 6.76 35.34
CA LYS A 68 -40.32 5.36 35.79
C LYS A 68 -40.34 4.38 34.62
N SER A 69 -41.04 4.71 33.54
CA SER A 69 -41.09 3.85 32.34
C SER A 69 -39.71 3.67 31.67
N VAL A 70 -38.77 4.59 31.95
CA VAL A 70 -37.42 4.63 31.36
C VAL A 70 -36.29 4.60 32.40
N ASP A 71 -36.58 4.23 33.65
CA ASP A 71 -35.62 4.09 34.75
C ASP A 71 -34.79 5.36 35.03
N LEU A 72 -35.39 6.54 34.87
CA LEU A 72 -34.77 7.83 35.17
C LEU A 72 -35.03 8.27 36.64
N PRO A 73 -34.12 9.07 37.25
CA PRO A 73 -34.25 9.47 38.65
C PRO A 73 -35.52 10.29 38.93
N THR A 74 -36.31 9.87 39.93
CA THR A 74 -37.56 10.53 40.34
C THR A 74 -37.46 11.29 41.66
N ALA A 75 -36.38 11.09 42.41
CA ALA A 75 -36.28 11.49 43.82
C ALA A 75 -36.49 13.00 44.05
N GLU A 76 -35.99 13.86 43.16
CA GLU A 76 -36.14 15.32 43.25
C GLU A 76 -37.61 15.75 43.07
N LEU A 77 -38.28 15.21 42.06
CA LEU A 77 -39.69 15.48 41.76
C LEU A 77 -40.63 14.91 42.84
N GLU A 78 -40.38 13.69 43.31
CA GLU A 78 -41.12 13.06 44.41
C GLU A 78 -40.96 13.86 45.71
N THR A 79 -39.76 14.33 46.01
CA THR A 79 -39.49 15.17 47.20
C THR A 79 -40.18 16.53 47.08
N ALA A 80 -40.12 17.18 45.93
CA ALA A 80 -40.74 18.49 45.71
C ALA A 80 -42.28 18.42 45.79
N MET A 81 -42.90 17.40 45.19
CA MET A 81 -44.34 17.17 45.28
C MET A 81 -44.78 16.79 46.70
N SER A 82 -43.99 15.98 47.43
CA SER A 82 -44.28 15.68 48.83
C SER A 82 -44.27 16.95 49.68
N ASN A 83 -43.23 17.79 49.53
CA ASN A 83 -43.12 19.05 50.27
C ASN A 83 -44.26 20.02 49.93
N LEU A 84 -44.66 20.10 48.65
CA LEU A 84 -45.80 20.90 48.21
C LEU A 84 -47.10 20.39 48.85
N THR A 85 -47.37 19.09 48.72
CA THR A 85 -48.55 18.40 49.26
C THR A 85 -48.67 18.58 50.77
N ASP A 86 -47.57 18.39 51.50
CA ASP A 86 -47.52 18.53 52.96
C ASP A 86 -47.80 19.98 53.40
N PHE A 87 -47.34 20.96 52.62
CA PHE A 87 -47.57 22.37 52.88
C PHE A 87 -49.04 22.78 52.62
N VAL A 88 -49.64 22.36 51.50
CA VAL A 88 -50.96 22.86 51.07
C VAL A 88 -52.14 22.04 51.59
N THR A 89 -51.98 20.74 51.86
CA THR A 89 -53.08 19.88 52.32
C THR A 89 -53.74 20.36 53.61
N PRO A 90 -53.01 20.86 54.64
CA PRO A 90 -53.62 21.46 55.82
C PRO A 90 -54.51 22.67 55.50
N LEU A 91 -54.18 23.44 54.45
CA LEU A 91 -54.92 24.64 54.04
C LEU A 91 -56.27 24.29 53.39
N PHE A 92 -56.42 23.08 52.85
CA PHE A 92 -57.63 22.59 52.17
C PHE A 92 -58.66 21.91 53.09
N LYS A 93 -58.31 21.62 54.36
CA LYS A 93 -59.24 20.92 55.30
C LYS A 93 -60.50 21.73 55.63
N GLU A 94 -60.43 23.06 55.61
CA GLU A 94 -61.58 23.96 55.82
C GLU A 94 -61.66 25.01 54.69
N MET A 95 -62.28 24.62 53.56
CA MET A 95 -62.36 25.46 52.34
C MET A 95 -63.25 26.70 52.48
N ASN A 96 -64.15 26.73 53.46
CA ASN A 96 -65.12 27.81 53.69
C ASN A 96 -64.67 28.82 54.76
N ARG A 97 -63.44 28.73 55.26
CA ARG A 97 -62.90 29.60 56.32
C ARG A 97 -61.49 30.10 55.97
N THR A 98 -61.16 31.29 56.45
CA THR A 98 -59.82 31.88 56.26
C THR A 98 -58.77 31.13 57.08
N SER A 99 -57.61 30.84 56.49
CA SER A 99 -56.44 30.25 57.17
C SER A 99 -55.26 31.20 57.19
N THR A 100 -54.37 31.05 58.17
CA THR A 100 -53.07 31.76 58.18
C THR A 100 -52.05 30.97 57.37
N VAL A 101 -51.21 31.64 56.58
CA VAL A 101 -50.16 31.02 55.74
C VAL A 101 -48.93 31.93 55.70
N ASP A 102 -47.74 31.34 55.58
CA ASP A 102 -46.54 32.06 55.17
C ASP A 102 -46.46 32.05 53.64
N ARG A 103 -46.68 33.22 53.01
CA ARG A 103 -46.70 33.32 51.54
C ARG A 103 -45.32 33.11 50.91
N ASN A 104 -44.24 33.48 51.59
CA ASN A 104 -42.89 33.26 51.05
C ASN A 104 -42.57 31.76 51.04
N ALA A 105 -42.98 31.04 52.08
CA ALA A 105 -42.84 29.59 52.14
C ALA A 105 -43.76 28.89 51.12
N LEU A 106 -44.98 29.39 50.91
CA LEU A 106 -45.91 28.92 49.88
C LEU A 106 -45.31 29.08 48.47
N ASP A 107 -44.87 30.28 48.12
CA ASP A 107 -44.25 30.57 46.82
C ASP A 107 -42.98 29.73 46.61
N SER A 108 -42.23 29.47 47.68
CA SER A 108 -41.02 28.64 47.64
C SER A 108 -41.33 27.18 47.32
N VAL A 109 -42.38 26.57 47.89
CA VAL A 109 -42.72 25.16 47.60
C VAL A 109 -43.27 24.99 46.19
N PHE A 110 -44.05 25.95 45.66
CA PHE A 110 -44.48 25.94 44.26
C PHE A 110 -43.32 26.16 43.29
N THR A 111 -42.41 27.08 43.61
CA THR A 111 -41.20 27.32 42.80
C THR A 111 -40.29 26.08 42.78
N ALA A 112 -40.14 25.41 43.94
CA ALA A 112 -39.35 24.18 44.03
C ALA A 112 -39.97 23.05 43.21
N PHE A 113 -41.30 22.87 43.27
CA PHE A 113 -42.00 21.90 42.42
C PHE A 113 -41.85 22.22 40.93
N ALA A 114 -42.11 23.46 40.50
CA ALA A 114 -41.96 23.87 39.11
C ALA A 114 -40.51 23.70 38.58
N THR A 115 -39.52 23.85 39.46
CA THR A 115 -38.11 23.61 39.11
C THR A 115 -37.83 22.11 38.93
N ALA A 116 -38.32 21.28 39.86
CA ALA A 116 -38.15 19.83 39.80
C ALA A 116 -38.88 19.20 38.60
N ASP A 117 -40.08 19.67 38.29
CA ASP A 117 -40.89 19.30 37.11
C ASP A 117 -40.14 19.64 35.80
N LYS A 118 -39.59 20.84 35.70
CA LYS A 118 -38.74 21.24 34.57
C LYS A 118 -37.48 20.37 34.43
N ASN A 119 -36.83 20.03 35.53
CA ASN A 119 -35.64 19.17 35.54
C ASN A 119 -35.99 17.74 35.09
N ALA A 120 -37.11 17.20 35.56
CA ALA A 120 -37.66 15.90 35.15
C ALA A 120 -37.95 15.85 33.65
N SER A 121 -38.71 16.82 33.15
CA SER A 121 -39.00 16.98 31.72
C SER A 121 -37.72 17.09 30.87
N GLN A 122 -36.71 17.84 31.33
CA GLN A 122 -35.43 17.98 30.62
C GLN A 122 -34.62 16.68 30.61
N ALA A 123 -34.62 15.92 31.71
CA ALA A 123 -33.93 14.64 31.80
C ALA A 123 -34.51 13.62 30.80
N PHE A 124 -35.84 13.56 30.69
CA PHE A 124 -36.52 12.72 29.70
C PHE A 124 -36.18 13.13 28.27
N VAL A 125 -36.22 14.42 27.94
CA VAL A 125 -35.85 14.94 26.61
C VAL A 125 -34.39 14.61 26.25
N ASN A 126 -33.46 14.76 27.19
CA ASN A 126 -32.04 14.44 26.95
C ASN A 126 -31.84 12.95 26.65
N MET A 127 -32.53 12.06 27.35
CA MET A 127 -32.48 10.63 27.08
C MET A 127 -33.06 10.31 25.69
N VAL A 128 -34.20 10.88 25.31
CA VAL A 128 -34.78 10.69 23.96
C VAL A 128 -33.80 11.14 22.87
N GLN A 129 -33.13 12.27 23.07
CA GLN A 129 -32.12 12.77 22.13
C GLN A 129 -30.92 11.81 22.03
N GLN A 130 -30.40 11.32 23.16
CA GLN A 130 -29.30 10.36 23.18
C GLN A 130 -29.67 9.07 22.43
N VAL A 131 -30.88 8.54 22.65
CA VAL A 131 -31.37 7.35 21.95
C VAL A 131 -31.48 7.59 20.44
N ALA A 132 -31.91 8.78 20.02
CA ALA A 132 -31.96 9.14 18.60
C ALA A 132 -30.56 9.22 17.97
N ASP A 133 -29.59 9.78 18.69
CA ASP A 133 -28.20 9.88 18.25
C ASP A 133 -27.53 8.50 18.16
N ASP A 134 -27.79 7.62 19.14
CA ASP A 134 -27.30 6.24 19.13
C ASP A 134 -27.93 5.42 17.98
N ALA A 135 -29.22 5.60 17.71
CA ALA A 135 -29.90 4.96 16.58
C ALA A 135 -29.36 5.43 15.23
N LYS A 136 -29.05 6.73 15.10
CA LYS A 136 -28.39 7.29 13.90
C LYS A 136 -27.00 6.69 13.70
N LYS A 137 -26.21 6.63 14.78
CA LYS A 137 -24.87 6.02 14.75
C LYS A 137 -24.93 4.56 14.35
N ALA A 138 -25.85 3.78 14.90
CA ALA A 138 -26.04 2.38 14.52
C ALA A 138 -26.43 2.22 13.04
N GLY A 139 -27.22 3.15 12.50
CA GLY A 139 -27.54 3.23 11.07
C GLY A 139 -26.33 3.53 10.19
N ASP A 140 -25.49 4.48 10.61
CA ASP A 140 -24.24 4.82 9.91
C ASP A 140 -23.23 3.65 9.94
N ASP A 141 -23.08 2.99 11.09
CA ASP A 141 -22.22 1.80 11.24
C ASP A 141 -22.72 0.66 10.32
N ALA A 142 -24.03 0.42 10.26
CA ALA A 142 -24.63 -0.59 9.38
C ALA A 142 -24.41 -0.27 7.89
N LYS A 143 -24.45 1.01 7.51
CA LYS A 143 -24.14 1.46 6.15
C LYS A 143 -22.69 1.19 5.79
N GLU A 144 -21.74 1.53 6.67
CA GLU A 144 -20.31 1.27 6.44
C GLU A 144 -20.02 -0.23 6.27
N VAL A 145 -20.64 -1.08 7.10
CA VAL A 145 -20.52 -2.55 6.98
C VAL A 145 -21.09 -3.04 5.66
N GLY A 146 -22.22 -2.49 5.21
CA GLY A 146 -22.82 -2.81 3.91
C GLY A 146 -21.91 -2.45 2.73
N GLU A 147 -21.28 -1.27 2.76
CA GLU A 147 -20.32 -0.83 1.75
C GLU A 147 -19.08 -1.73 1.69
N LYS A 148 -18.54 -2.15 2.85
CA LYS A 148 -17.44 -3.12 2.93
C LYS A 148 -17.81 -4.49 2.37
N ALA A 149 -19.01 -4.97 2.68
CA ALA A 149 -19.51 -6.25 2.15
C ALA A 149 -19.67 -6.21 0.63
N GLN A 150 -20.12 -5.08 0.07
CA GLN A 150 -20.20 -4.88 -1.38
C GLN A 150 -18.81 -4.86 -2.02
N GLY A 151 -17.83 -4.19 -1.41
CA GLY A 151 -16.43 -4.21 -1.86
C GLY A 151 -15.84 -5.62 -1.91
N ALA A 152 -16.01 -6.40 -0.84
CA ALA A 152 -15.58 -7.80 -0.79
C ALA A 152 -16.27 -8.67 -1.85
N GLY A 153 -17.55 -8.39 -2.16
CA GLY A 153 -18.29 -9.06 -3.24
C GLY A 153 -17.71 -8.77 -4.63
N GLU A 154 -17.33 -7.52 -4.92
CA GLU A 154 -16.69 -7.15 -6.19
C GLU A 154 -15.27 -7.73 -6.30
N GLU A 155 -14.51 -7.79 -5.20
CA GLU A 155 -13.19 -8.46 -5.16
C GLU A 155 -13.31 -9.96 -5.44
N ALA A 156 -14.28 -10.63 -4.83
CA ALA A 156 -14.55 -12.05 -5.09
C ALA A 156 -14.94 -12.31 -6.56
N LYS A 157 -15.73 -11.41 -7.16
CA LYS A 157 -16.09 -11.47 -8.58
C LYS A 157 -14.88 -11.23 -9.49
N ALA A 158 -14.00 -10.29 -9.16
CA ALA A 158 -12.76 -10.06 -9.87
C ALA A 158 -11.83 -11.29 -9.81
N ALA A 159 -11.70 -11.91 -8.65
CA ALA A 159 -10.93 -13.14 -8.46
C ALA A 159 -11.51 -14.30 -9.29
N ALA A 160 -12.83 -14.46 -9.33
CA ALA A 160 -13.48 -15.47 -10.16
C ALA A 160 -13.24 -15.24 -11.66
N ASN A 161 -13.31 -13.98 -12.13
CA ASN A 161 -13.01 -13.62 -13.51
C ASN A 161 -11.53 -13.88 -13.86
N GLN A 162 -10.61 -13.58 -12.93
CA GLN A 162 -9.19 -13.87 -13.12
C GLN A 162 -8.94 -15.37 -13.22
N ALA A 163 -9.55 -16.18 -12.35
CA ALA A 163 -9.45 -17.64 -12.41
C ALA A 163 -9.98 -18.20 -13.75
N GLN A 164 -11.03 -17.60 -14.31
CA GLN A 164 -11.54 -17.96 -15.64
C GLN A 164 -10.57 -17.58 -16.77
N ALA A 165 -9.92 -16.41 -16.68
CA ALA A 165 -8.89 -15.99 -17.62
C ALA A 165 -7.66 -16.91 -17.56
N ASP A 166 -7.20 -17.26 -16.35
CA ASP A 166 -6.07 -18.17 -16.13
C ASP A 166 -6.36 -19.57 -16.69
N ALA A 167 -7.58 -20.09 -16.48
CA ALA A 167 -8.00 -21.37 -17.07
C ALA A 167 -8.02 -21.33 -18.60
N THR A 168 -8.39 -20.19 -19.19
CA THR A 168 -8.36 -19.99 -20.65
C THR A 168 -6.93 -19.92 -21.18
N GLN A 169 -6.04 -19.22 -20.47
CA GLN A 169 -4.62 -19.11 -20.83
C GLN A 169 -3.92 -20.47 -20.72
N ALA A 170 -4.16 -21.22 -19.64
CA ALA A 170 -3.60 -22.57 -19.47
C ALA A 170 -3.99 -23.51 -20.62
N LYS A 171 -5.23 -23.39 -21.14
CA LYS A 171 -5.67 -24.14 -22.32
C LYS A 171 -4.93 -23.71 -23.59
N ALA A 172 -4.67 -22.42 -23.78
CA ALA A 172 -3.90 -21.90 -24.92
C ALA A 172 -2.42 -22.31 -24.86
N ASP A 173 -1.83 -22.29 -23.66
CA ASP A 173 -0.45 -22.72 -23.43
C ASP A 173 -0.28 -24.21 -23.71
N ALA A 174 -1.23 -25.05 -23.29
CA ALA A 174 -1.24 -26.47 -23.60
C ALA A 174 -1.31 -26.74 -25.11
N ALA A 175 -2.14 -25.99 -25.85
CA ALA A 175 -2.21 -26.09 -27.31
C ALA A 175 -0.90 -25.65 -28.00
N THR A 176 -0.28 -24.58 -27.49
CA THR A 176 1.01 -24.07 -27.99
C THR A 176 2.13 -25.07 -27.74
N ALA A 177 2.16 -25.70 -26.56
CA ALA A 177 3.12 -26.75 -26.23
C ALA A 177 2.97 -27.97 -27.15
N GLN A 178 1.74 -28.37 -27.46
CA GLN A 178 1.45 -29.44 -28.41
C GLN A 178 1.93 -29.10 -29.83
N GLN A 179 1.73 -27.86 -30.29
CA GLN A 179 2.25 -27.40 -31.58
C GLN A 179 3.79 -27.38 -31.64
N LYS A 180 4.47 -26.92 -30.58
CA LYS A 180 5.94 -26.93 -30.52
C LYS A 180 6.51 -28.35 -30.52
N ALA A 181 5.87 -29.27 -29.80
CA ALA A 181 6.23 -30.69 -29.83
C ALA A 181 6.10 -31.26 -31.25
N GLN A 182 4.99 -30.97 -31.94
CA GLN A 182 4.79 -31.39 -33.33
C GLN A 182 5.82 -30.77 -34.28
N SER A 183 6.09 -29.46 -34.18
CA SER A 183 7.10 -28.79 -34.99
C SER A 183 8.50 -29.36 -34.77
N SER A 184 8.82 -29.80 -33.55
CA SER A 184 10.11 -30.45 -33.25
C SER A 184 10.20 -31.84 -33.90
N ILE A 185 9.10 -32.60 -33.91
CA ILE A 185 8.99 -33.88 -34.61
C ILE A 185 9.14 -33.67 -36.13
N ASP A 186 8.49 -32.64 -36.68
CA ASP A 186 8.54 -32.33 -38.11
C ASP A 186 9.96 -31.89 -38.53
N GLN A 187 10.65 -31.09 -37.70
CA GLN A 187 12.06 -30.72 -37.93
C GLN A 187 12.97 -31.95 -37.92
N LEU A 188 12.77 -32.88 -36.98
CA LEU A 188 13.54 -34.12 -36.92
C LEU A 188 13.33 -34.98 -38.19
N ASN A 189 12.07 -35.12 -38.62
CA ASN A 189 11.72 -35.86 -39.82
C ASN A 189 12.31 -35.21 -41.09
N ASN A 190 12.41 -33.89 -41.15
CA ASN A 190 13.02 -33.18 -42.28
C ASN A 190 14.54 -33.34 -42.36
N HIS A 191 15.22 -33.64 -41.25
CA HIS A 191 16.68 -33.86 -41.22
C HIS A 191 17.12 -35.32 -41.40
N LEU A 192 16.19 -36.28 -41.34
CA LEU A 192 16.50 -37.69 -41.66
C LEU A 192 17.13 -37.86 -43.06
N PRO A 193 16.61 -37.22 -44.13
CA PRO A 193 17.20 -37.28 -45.45
C PRO A 193 18.64 -36.73 -45.53
N ASP A 194 18.93 -35.66 -44.79
CA ASP A 194 20.28 -35.06 -44.74
C ASP A 194 21.31 -36.04 -44.15
N ILE A 195 20.87 -36.85 -43.16
CA ILE A 195 21.69 -37.90 -42.55
C ILE A 195 21.96 -39.04 -43.55
N ASP A 196 20.96 -39.46 -44.31
CA ASP A 196 21.11 -40.47 -45.36
C ASP A 196 22.04 -39.98 -46.49
N GLU A 197 21.94 -38.71 -46.87
CA GLU A 197 22.81 -38.09 -47.88
C GLU A 197 24.26 -37.96 -47.39
N ALA A 198 24.47 -37.58 -46.12
CA ALA A 198 25.79 -37.55 -45.50
C ALA A 198 26.43 -38.95 -45.44
N LEU A 199 25.65 -39.99 -45.11
CA LEU A 199 26.12 -41.37 -45.07
C LEU A 199 26.49 -41.88 -46.48
N SER A 200 25.68 -41.54 -47.48
CA SER A 200 25.96 -41.82 -48.90
C SER A 200 27.26 -41.15 -49.36
N THR A 201 27.44 -39.87 -49.01
CA THR A 201 28.63 -39.09 -49.35
C THR A 201 29.88 -39.66 -48.69
N ALA A 202 29.79 -40.06 -47.42
CA ALA A 202 30.90 -40.69 -46.70
C ALA A 202 31.31 -42.02 -47.35
N ASN A 203 30.34 -42.84 -47.79
CA ASN A 203 30.62 -44.08 -48.52
C ASN A 203 31.29 -43.83 -49.88
N LEU A 204 30.88 -42.78 -50.59
CA LEU A 204 31.48 -42.40 -51.87
C LEU A 204 32.93 -41.93 -51.71
N VAL A 205 33.19 -41.11 -50.68
CA VAL A 205 34.55 -40.66 -50.32
C VAL A 205 35.45 -41.86 -50.00
N LYS A 206 34.94 -42.82 -49.22
CA LYS A 206 35.68 -44.06 -48.89
C LYS A 206 36.04 -44.86 -50.15
N GLN A 207 35.12 -44.98 -51.11
CA GLN A 207 35.42 -45.66 -52.38
C GLN A 207 36.47 -44.91 -53.20
N ASN A 208 36.39 -43.57 -53.27
CA ASN A 208 37.35 -42.76 -54.01
C ASN A 208 38.76 -42.83 -53.41
N VAL A 209 38.88 -42.80 -52.08
CA VAL A 209 40.17 -42.99 -51.37
C VAL A 209 40.76 -44.37 -51.66
N THR A 210 39.93 -45.41 -51.68
CA THR A 210 40.36 -46.78 -52.01
C THR A 210 40.86 -46.87 -53.46
N LYS A 211 40.14 -46.27 -54.42
CA LYS A 211 40.58 -46.20 -55.82
C LYS A 211 41.90 -45.45 -55.98
N LEU A 212 42.05 -44.33 -55.29
CA LEU A 212 43.29 -43.53 -55.35
C LEU A 212 44.48 -44.35 -54.82
N SER A 213 44.31 -45.02 -53.67
CA SER A 213 45.32 -45.90 -53.08
C SER A 213 45.80 -46.97 -54.08
N ASN A 214 44.86 -47.69 -54.70
CA ASN A 214 45.18 -48.75 -55.65
C ASN A 214 45.91 -48.21 -56.90
N THR A 215 45.52 -47.01 -57.38
CA THR A 215 46.12 -46.38 -58.56
C THR A 215 47.55 -45.92 -58.29
N THR A 216 47.81 -45.35 -57.11
CA THR A 216 49.15 -44.94 -56.68
C THR A 216 50.09 -46.14 -56.55
N GLU A 217 49.62 -47.25 -55.99
CA GLU A 217 50.39 -48.48 -55.85
C GLU A 217 50.73 -49.09 -57.22
N GLN A 218 49.78 -49.06 -58.16
CA GLN A 218 50.03 -49.50 -59.54
C GLN A 218 51.14 -48.69 -60.22
N TYR A 219 51.05 -47.36 -60.22
CA TYR A 219 52.07 -46.52 -60.85
C TYR A 219 53.45 -46.70 -60.22
N HIS A 220 53.52 -46.85 -58.89
CA HIS A 220 54.78 -47.10 -58.20
C HIS A 220 55.47 -48.39 -58.68
N ASN A 221 54.69 -49.46 -58.87
CA ASN A 221 55.19 -50.75 -59.34
C ASN A 221 55.65 -50.68 -60.82
N GLU A 222 54.92 -49.96 -61.66
CA GLU A 222 55.27 -49.77 -63.09
C GLU A 222 56.58 -49.00 -63.24
N TYR A 223 56.77 -47.89 -62.51
CA TYR A 223 58.01 -47.11 -62.57
C TYR A 223 59.22 -47.89 -62.05
N THR A 224 59.06 -48.63 -60.95
CA THR A 224 60.12 -49.45 -60.36
C THR A 224 60.60 -50.53 -61.35
N THR A 225 59.65 -51.20 -62.02
CA THR A 225 59.95 -52.22 -63.04
C THR A 225 60.67 -51.62 -64.25
N GLY A 226 60.25 -50.44 -64.70
CA GLY A 226 60.88 -49.73 -65.83
C GLY A 226 62.35 -49.40 -65.57
N ILE A 227 62.67 -48.92 -64.36
CA ILE A 227 64.05 -48.56 -63.97
C ILE A 227 64.96 -49.80 -63.94
N GLN A 228 64.48 -50.91 -63.38
CA GLN A 228 65.25 -52.17 -63.29
C GLN A 228 65.63 -52.72 -64.67
N ASN A 229 64.77 -52.57 -65.68
CA ASN A 229 65.05 -53.03 -67.04
C ASN A 229 66.11 -52.20 -67.76
N VAL A 230 66.15 -50.89 -67.52
CA VAL A 230 67.18 -50.00 -68.11
C VAL A 230 68.56 -50.33 -67.54
N VAL A 231 68.67 -50.51 -66.21
CA VAL A 231 69.92 -50.89 -65.54
C VAL A 231 70.49 -52.18 -66.13
N LYS A 232 69.63 -53.20 -66.31
CA LYS A 232 70.03 -54.48 -66.91
C LYS A 232 70.58 -54.32 -68.34
N THR A 233 70.00 -53.43 -69.13
CA THR A 233 70.41 -53.21 -70.53
C THR A 233 71.80 -52.59 -70.65
N ILE A 234 72.20 -51.78 -69.67
CA ILE A 234 73.52 -51.12 -69.63
C ILE A 234 74.63 -52.10 -69.25
N ASP A 235 74.37 -53.03 -68.33
CA ASP A 235 75.36 -54.03 -67.88
C ASP A 235 75.75 -55.05 -68.98
N ASP A 236 74.94 -55.21 -70.03
CA ASP A 236 75.09 -56.26 -71.04
C ASP A 236 75.99 -55.90 -72.27
N ILE A 237 76.69 -54.74 -72.31
CA ILE A 237 77.49 -54.30 -73.48
C ILE A 237 79.02 -54.58 -73.32
N THR A 238 79.66 -55.28 -74.28
CA THR A 238 81.13 -55.54 -74.36
C THR A 238 81.72 -55.22 -75.76
N VAL A 239 82.94 -54.63 -75.86
CA VAL A 239 83.55 -54.18 -77.16
C VAL A 239 85.03 -54.60 -77.28
N GLY A 240 85.46 -55.19 -78.42
CA GLY A 240 86.86 -55.54 -78.68
C GLY A 240 87.28 -55.52 -80.18
N GLY A 241 87.95 -54.45 -80.63
CA GLY A 241 88.46 -54.36 -82.02
C GLY A 241 88.98 -52.98 -82.50
N THR A 242 89.54 -52.16 -81.63
CA THR A 242 89.85 -50.74 -81.87
C THR A 242 91.09 -50.49 -82.75
N ASN A 243 90.98 -49.66 -83.80
CA ASN A 243 92.13 -49.12 -84.57
C ASN A 243 92.87 -48.05 -83.76
N LEU A 244 94.20 -48.13 -83.71
CA LEU A 244 95.05 -47.24 -82.90
C LEU A 244 95.58 -46.01 -83.65
N ILE A 245 95.38 -45.94 -84.96
CA ILE A 245 95.91 -44.85 -85.79
C ILE A 245 94.83 -43.77 -85.98
N LYS A 246 95.05 -42.61 -85.35
CA LYS A 246 94.21 -41.40 -85.48
C LYS A 246 94.30 -40.82 -86.90
N ASN A 247 93.19 -40.26 -87.40
CA ASN A 247 93.11 -39.69 -88.75
C ASN A 247 93.54 -40.64 -89.88
N SER A 248 93.46 -41.95 -89.66
CA SER A 248 93.88 -42.98 -90.63
C SER A 248 93.05 -43.03 -91.92
N SER A 249 91.99 -42.22 -92.00
CA SER A 249 91.23 -41.96 -93.22
C SER A 249 91.98 -41.07 -94.23
N SER A 250 92.98 -40.32 -93.77
CA SER A 250 93.78 -39.42 -94.62
C SER A 250 94.98 -40.14 -95.22
N ASP A 251 95.18 -40.01 -96.54
CA ASP A 251 96.25 -40.69 -97.28
C ASP A 251 97.66 -40.23 -96.90
N VAL A 252 98.61 -41.16 -96.88
CA VAL A 252 100.05 -40.88 -96.72
C VAL A 252 100.78 -41.14 -98.03
N VAL A 253 101.39 -40.12 -98.63
CA VAL A 253 102.14 -40.21 -99.88
C VAL A 253 103.63 -40.15 -99.61
N ILE A 254 104.39 -41.11 -100.12
CA ILE A 254 105.85 -41.18 -100.00
C ILE A 254 106.46 -41.18 -101.40
N ASP A 255 107.34 -40.23 -101.71
CA ASP A 255 107.85 -39.96 -103.06
C ASP A 255 109.40 -39.92 -103.08
N ASP A 256 110.03 -40.82 -103.83
CA ASP A 256 111.47 -40.87 -104.09
C ASP A 256 111.80 -40.78 -105.59
N THR A 257 110.90 -40.19 -106.38
CA THR A 257 111.10 -40.01 -107.83
C THR A 257 112.10 -38.91 -108.15
N VAL A 258 112.20 -37.90 -107.27
CA VAL A 258 113.03 -36.70 -107.47
C VAL A 258 114.45 -36.88 -106.90
N ASN A 259 114.57 -37.23 -105.62
CA ASN A 259 115.85 -37.26 -104.91
C ASN A 259 116.60 -38.60 -105.06
N LYS A 260 115.87 -39.67 -105.44
CA LYS A 260 116.43 -40.95 -105.85
C LYS A 260 117.40 -41.56 -104.83
N GLN A 261 117.10 -41.44 -103.53
CA GLN A 261 118.02 -41.82 -102.46
C GLN A 261 117.97 -43.31 -102.11
N GLY A 262 116.88 -44.00 -102.43
CA GLY A 262 116.71 -45.43 -102.19
C GLY A 262 116.12 -45.79 -100.82
N TRP A 263 115.81 -44.81 -99.95
CA TRP A 263 115.35 -45.04 -98.57
C TRP A 263 114.14 -44.21 -98.13
N ALA A 264 113.29 -43.72 -99.06
CA ALA A 264 112.15 -42.87 -98.68
C ALA A 264 111.08 -43.64 -97.87
N HIS A 265 110.73 -43.10 -96.70
CA HIS A 265 109.77 -43.69 -95.77
C HIS A 265 108.92 -42.64 -95.04
N SER A 266 107.84 -43.08 -94.38
CA SER A 266 107.01 -42.28 -93.47
C SER A 266 106.82 -43.00 -92.14
N THR A 267 106.62 -42.22 -91.07
CA THR A 267 106.24 -42.71 -89.75
C THR A 267 104.73 -42.84 -89.66
N ILE A 268 104.24 -44.04 -89.35
CA ILE A 268 102.80 -44.35 -89.32
C ILE A 268 102.25 -44.40 -87.90
N TYR A 269 103.06 -44.85 -86.94
CA TYR A 269 102.70 -44.91 -85.53
C TYR A 269 103.97 -44.84 -84.68
N SER A 270 103.93 -44.22 -83.50
CA SER A 270 105.13 -43.94 -82.69
C SER A 270 105.07 -44.44 -81.25
N GLU A 271 104.05 -45.22 -80.88
CA GLU A 271 103.79 -45.66 -79.50
C GLU A 271 103.63 -47.19 -79.41
N LEU A 272 104.43 -47.96 -80.16
CA LEU A 272 104.38 -49.42 -80.08
C LEU A 272 104.83 -49.94 -78.70
N GLU A 273 104.03 -50.80 -78.08
CA GLU A 273 104.34 -51.43 -76.79
C GLU A 273 105.18 -52.68 -76.98
N ALA A 274 106.39 -52.72 -76.40
CA ALA A 274 107.30 -53.85 -76.53
C ALA A 274 106.67 -55.18 -76.10
N GLY A 275 106.78 -56.21 -76.94
CA GLY A 275 106.21 -57.54 -76.71
C GLY A 275 104.74 -57.70 -77.15
N GLN A 276 104.04 -56.60 -77.48
CA GLN A 276 102.67 -56.68 -77.99
C GLN A 276 102.67 -57.06 -79.48
N GLU A 277 101.80 -58.00 -79.84
CA GLU A 277 101.53 -58.36 -81.24
C GLU A 277 100.57 -57.36 -81.86
N TYR A 278 100.91 -56.86 -83.05
CA TYR A 278 100.12 -55.92 -83.81
C TYR A 278 99.93 -56.41 -85.24
N THR A 279 98.75 -56.16 -85.81
CA THR A 279 98.51 -56.30 -87.24
C THR A 279 98.35 -54.92 -87.85
N PHE A 280 99.27 -54.60 -88.77
CA PHE A 280 99.21 -53.43 -89.63
C PHE A 280 98.62 -53.80 -90.98
N THR A 281 97.63 -53.04 -91.45
CA THR A 281 97.10 -53.20 -92.81
C THR A 281 96.94 -51.84 -93.47
N SER A 282 97.16 -51.76 -94.78
CA SER A 282 96.89 -50.57 -95.58
C SER A 282 96.46 -50.97 -96.98
N SER A 283 95.61 -50.16 -97.61
CA SER A 283 95.49 -50.17 -99.07
C SER A 283 96.61 -49.30 -99.65
N VAL A 284 97.18 -49.67 -100.78
CA VAL A 284 98.42 -49.11 -101.32
C VAL A 284 98.29 -48.92 -102.82
N THR A 285 98.60 -47.70 -103.27
CA THR A 285 98.68 -47.34 -104.68
C THR A 285 100.13 -47.00 -105.02
N VAL A 286 100.76 -47.73 -105.94
CA VAL A 286 102.08 -47.38 -106.47
C VAL A 286 101.86 -46.39 -107.63
N ASN A 287 102.03 -45.10 -107.36
CA ASN A 287 101.74 -44.03 -108.31
C ASN A 287 102.79 -43.96 -109.44
N VAL A 288 104.06 -44.17 -109.12
CA VAL A 288 105.20 -44.14 -110.05
C VAL A 288 106.20 -45.23 -109.64
N GLY A 289 106.84 -45.90 -110.61
CA GLY A 289 107.81 -46.98 -110.36
C GLY A 289 107.20 -48.39 -110.37
N LYS A 290 107.95 -49.39 -109.89
CA LYS A 290 107.55 -50.83 -109.83
C LYS A 290 107.75 -51.42 -108.43
N ALA A 291 107.29 -50.71 -107.40
CA ALA A 291 107.35 -51.19 -106.01
C ALA A 291 106.38 -52.36 -105.76
N GLU A 292 106.76 -53.58 -106.15
CA GLU A 292 105.96 -54.80 -105.93
C GLU A 292 105.97 -55.25 -104.47
N ASN A 293 106.95 -54.81 -103.69
CA ASN A 293 107.05 -55.04 -102.25
C ASN A 293 107.29 -53.74 -101.50
N ILE A 294 106.63 -53.61 -100.34
CA ILE A 294 106.76 -52.49 -99.41
C ILE A 294 107.43 -52.96 -98.14
N CYS A 295 108.52 -52.30 -97.75
CA CYS A 295 109.11 -52.53 -96.45
C CYS A 295 108.25 -51.87 -95.36
N VAL A 296 107.80 -52.68 -94.41
CA VAL A 296 107.29 -52.22 -93.11
C VAL A 296 108.38 -52.53 -92.09
N ASN A 297 108.83 -51.53 -91.33
CA ASN A 297 109.98 -51.67 -90.44
C ASN A 297 109.74 -50.99 -89.10
N LEU A 298 110.43 -51.45 -88.06
CA LEU A 298 110.46 -50.80 -86.77
C LEU A 298 111.71 -49.95 -86.63
N TYR A 299 111.53 -48.74 -86.10
CA TYR A 299 112.55 -47.72 -86.00
C TYR A 299 112.73 -47.26 -84.57
N ASN A 300 114.00 -47.12 -84.17
CA ASN A 300 114.38 -46.49 -82.93
C ASN A 300 114.80 -45.04 -83.24
N PRO A 301 113.98 -44.03 -82.88
CA PRO A 301 114.30 -42.63 -83.17
C PRO A 301 115.52 -42.11 -82.42
N THR A 302 115.91 -42.77 -81.33
CA THR A 302 117.06 -42.44 -80.48
C THR A 302 118.37 -42.95 -81.08
N THR A 303 118.46 -44.24 -81.43
CA THR A 303 119.68 -44.83 -82.01
C THR A 303 119.80 -44.63 -83.52
N LYS A 304 118.70 -44.22 -84.19
CA LYS A 304 118.59 -44.10 -85.66
C LYS A 304 118.72 -45.45 -86.39
N GLU A 305 118.55 -46.57 -85.70
CA GLU A 305 118.60 -47.91 -86.27
C GLU A 305 117.21 -48.46 -86.62
N THR A 306 117.18 -49.49 -87.46
CA THR A 306 115.98 -50.30 -87.74
C THR A 306 116.28 -51.78 -87.53
N THR A 307 115.28 -52.59 -87.16
CA THR A 307 115.52 -53.99 -86.71
C THR A 307 114.63 -55.05 -87.36
N LEU A 308 113.59 -54.65 -88.10
CA LEU A 308 112.56 -55.54 -88.66
C LEU A 308 112.19 -55.14 -90.09
N ALA A 309 113.19 -55.06 -90.98
CA ALA A 309 112.97 -54.71 -92.38
C ALA A 309 112.19 -55.83 -93.11
N SER A 310 110.86 -55.81 -93.01
CA SER A 310 110.00 -56.83 -93.60
C SER A 310 109.39 -56.31 -94.90
N ASN A 311 109.89 -56.83 -96.02
CA ASN A 311 109.31 -56.57 -97.34
C ASN A 311 108.02 -57.37 -97.50
N ARG A 312 106.89 -56.67 -97.62
CA ARG A 312 105.56 -57.25 -97.77
C ARG A 312 105.06 -57.04 -99.20
N PRO A 313 104.59 -58.09 -99.89
CA PRO A 313 104.10 -57.95 -101.26
C PRO A 313 102.83 -57.10 -101.25
N VAL A 314 102.71 -56.24 -102.26
CA VAL A 314 101.46 -55.54 -102.53
C VAL A 314 100.55 -56.50 -103.30
N VAL A 315 99.58 -57.11 -102.60
CA VAL A 315 98.64 -58.06 -103.20
C VAL A 315 97.30 -57.35 -103.36
N ASN A 316 96.81 -57.26 -104.60
CA ASN A 316 95.56 -56.56 -104.94
C ASN A 316 95.47 -55.13 -104.39
N GLY A 317 96.58 -54.39 -104.40
CA GLY A 317 96.65 -53.02 -103.89
C GLY A 317 96.50 -52.93 -102.37
N LYS A 318 96.84 -53.99 -101.62
CA LYS A 318 96.87 -53.98 -100.15
C LYS A 318 98.17 -54.57 -99.61
N ILE A 319 98.53 -54.14 -98.41
CA ILE A 319 99.57 -54.75 -97.58
C ILE A 319 98.97 -55.12 -96.23
N GLU A 320 99.44 -56.25 -95.70
CA GLU A 320 99.10 -56.75 -94.37
C GLU A 320 100.36 -57.30 -93.73
N TYR A 321 100.58 -56.94 -92.46
CA TYR A 321 101.69 -57.42 -91.69
C TYR A 321 101.35 -57.53 -90.20
N THR A 322 101.40 -58.76 -89.69
CA THR A 322 101.41 -59.02 -88.25
C THR A 322 102.84 -59.11 -87.75
N PHE A 323 103.16 -58.34 -86.72
CA PHE A 323 104.47 -58.30 -86.08
C PHE A 323 104.35 -58.15 -84.57
N THR A 324 105.33 -58.66 -83.85
CA THR A 324 105.49 -58.36 -82.43
C THR A 324 106.39 -57.14 -82.30
N ALA A 325 105.91 -56.09 -81.63
CA ALA A 325 106.69 -54.89 -81.38
C ALA A 325 107.93 -55.24 -80.54
N VAL A 326 109.10 -54.78 -81.00
CA VAL A 326 110.39 -55.10 -80.36
C VAL A 326 110.74 -54.01 -79.36
N LYS A 327 111.31 -54.42 -78.23
CA LYS A 327 111.82 -53.51 -77.21
C LYS A 327 112.79 -52.50 -77.82
N ASP A 328 112.65 -51.24 -77.43
CA ASP A 328 113.43 -50.07 -77.90
C ASP A 328 113.14 -49.59 -79.34
N PHE A 329 112.23 -50.21 -80.11
CA PHE A 329 111.83 -49.73 -81.46
C PHE A 329 110.33 -49.31 -81.49
N PRO A 330 109.97 -48.16 -80.90
CA PRO A 330 108.57 -47.78 -80.70
C PRO A 330 107.87 -47.25 -81.97
N VAL A 331 108.61 -47.04 -83.06
CA VAL A 331 108.09 -46.38 -84.27
C VAL A 331 107.90 -47.38 -85.40
N LEU A 332 106.70 -47.39 -86.00
CA LEU A 332 106.38 -48.11 -87.21
C LEU A 332 106.63 -47.22 -88.44
N LEU A 333 107.51 -47.68 -89.33
CA LEU A 333 107.80 -47.05 -90.62
C LEU A 333 107.24 -47.88 -91.77
N VAL A 334 106.82 -47.18 -92.83
CA VAL A 334 106.53 -47.79 -94.14
C VAL A 334 107.32 -47.06 -95.23
N TYR A 335 107.87 -47.81 -96.18
CA TYR A 335 108.75 -47.32 -97.24
C TYR A 335 108.05 -47.26 -98.60
N ALA A 336 108.47 -46.37 -99.51
CA ALA A 336 108.03 -46.34 -100.90
C ALA A 336 108.70 -47.44 -101.77
N GLY A 337 108.64 -48.70 -101.32
CA GLY A 337 109.33 -49.84 -101.92
C GLY A 337 110.04 -50.68 -100.88
N THR A 338 111.02 -51.48 -101.30
CA THR A 338 111.92 -52.19 -100.38
C THR A 338 112.96 -51.23 -99.81
N MET A 339 113.45 -51.50 -98.61
CA MET A 339 114.48 -50.71 -97.98
C MET A 339 115.79 -50.77 -98.81
N GLY A 340 116.34 -49.62 -99.21
CA GLY A 340 117.46 -49.52 -100.17
C GLY A 340 117.05 -49.56 -101.65
N GLY A 341 115.77 -49.82 -101.95
CA GLY A 341 115.20 -49.97 -103.29
C GLY A 341 114.05 -49.01 -103.62
N THR A 342 113.88 -47.90 -102.89
CA THR A 342 112.78 -46.95 -103.15
C THR A 342 113.04 -46.02 -104.33
N GLN A 343 114.26 -45.99 -104.87
CA GLN A 343 114.70 -45.05 -105.88
C GLN A 343 113.78 -45.06 -107.12
N GLY A 344 113.18 -43.91 -107.44
CA GLY A 344 112.26 -43.80 -108.59
C GLY A 344 110.82 -44.24 -108.32
N ASN A 345 110.48 -44.63 -107.08
CA ASN A 345 109.12 -45.00 -106.71
C ASN A 345 108.38 -43.83 -106.02
N LYS A 346 107.06 -43.79 -106.21
CA LYS A 346 106.11 -42.99 -105.44
C LYS A 346 104.93 -43.86 -105.05
N VAL A 347 104.62 -43.91 -103.76
CA VAL A 347 103.60 -44.82 -103.20
C VAL A 347 102.68 -44.06 -102.25
N THR A 348 101.37 -44.22 -102.43
CA THR A 348 100.33 -43.72 -101.52
C THR A 348 99.76 -44.87 -100.68
N PHE A 349 99.67 -44.64 -99.37
CA PHE A 349 99.02 -45.52 -98.39
C PHE A 349 97.66 -44.92 -98.00
N HIS A 350 96.60 -45.70 -98.20
CA HIS A 350 95.21 -45.36 -97.92
C HIS A 350 94.64 -46.24 -96.82
N HIS A 351 93.75 -45.71 -95.97
CA HIS A 351 93.00 -46.49 -94.98
C HIS A 351 93.89 -47.44 -94.17
N TYR A 352 94.98 -46.91 -93.63
CA TYR A 352 95.97 -47.69 -92.89
C TYR A 352 95.55 -47.82 -91.42
N GLN A 353 95.62 -49.02 -90.86
CA GLN A 353 95.23 -49.27 -89.47
C GLN A 353 96.26 -50.14 -88.78
N LEU A 354 96.32 -49.99 -87.46
CA LEU A 354 97.10 -50.80 -86.56
C LEU A 354 96.20 -51.26 -85.42
N LYS A 355 96.11 -52.58 -85.19
CA LYS A 355 95.32 -53.17 -84.10
C LYS A 355 96.19 -54.07 -83.24
N LYS A 356 95.88 -54.17 -81.93
CA LYS A 356 96.50 -55.18 -81.05
C LYS A 356 95.92 -56.56 -81.39
N GLY A 357 96.79 -57.54 -81.62
CA GLY A 357 96.45 -58.93 -81.99
C GLY A 357 96.98 -59.34 -83.37
N ASN A 358 96.65 -60.57 -83.80
CA ASN A 358 97.11 -61.18 -85.07
C ASN A 358 96.09 -61.17 -86.21
N LYS A 359 94.88 -60.64 -85.99
CA LYS A 359 93.83 -60.66 -87.00
C LYS A 359 93.73 -59.31 -87.71
N ALA A 360 93.94 -59.32 -89.02
CA ALA A 360 93.47 -58.23 -89.85
C ALA A 360 91.93 -58.20 -89.83
N THR A 361 91.38 -56.99 -89.78
CA THR A 361 89.96 -56.72 -90.01
C THR A 361 89.83 -55.71 -91.13
N ASP A 362 88.62 -55.45 -91.62
CA ASP A 362 88.41 -54.26 -92.45
C ASP A 362 88.73 -52.99 -91.66
N TRP A 363 89.08 -51.91 -92.38
CA TRP A 363 89.46 -50.65 -91.76
C TRP A 363 88.26 -49.99 -91.08
N SER A 364 88.50 -49.48 -89.87
CA SER A 364 87.60 -48.59 -89.12
C SER A 364 88.41 -47.42 -88.55
N PRO A 365 87.89 -46.18 -88.50
CA PRO A 365 88.58 -45.07 -87.83
C PRO A 365 88.88 -45.36 -86.36
N ALA A 366 89.80 -44.60 -85.77
CA ALA A 366 90.02 -44.68 -84.33
C ALA A 366 88.78 -44.12 -83.58
N PRO A 367 88.35 -44.67 -82.44
CA PRO A 367 87.22 -44.15 -81.66
C PRO A 367 87.36 -42.68 -81.28
N GLU A 368 88.60 -42.21 -81.13
CA GLU A 368 88.93 -40.80 -80.92
C GLU A 368 88.56 -39.90 -82.10
N ASP A 369 88.38 -40.46 -83.30
CA ASP A 369 87.93 -39.72 -84.51
C ASP A 369 86.39 -39.51 -84.52
N PHE A 370 85.62 -40.09 -83.57
CA PHE A 370 84.14 -40.10 -83.58
C PHE A 370 83.42 -39.49 -82.34
N ALA A 371 84.12 -38.94 -81.36
CA ALA A 371 83.47 -38.49 -80.12
C ALA A 371 82.99 -37.02 -80.17
N THR A 372 81.67 -36.78 -80.18
CA THR A 372 81.06 -35.56 -79.63
C THR A 372 80.29 -35.91 -78.36
N SER A 373 80.64 -35.30 -77.23
CA SER A 373 80.08 -35.58 -75.89
C SER A 373 78.59 -35.20 -75.70
N THR A 374 77.96 -34.64 -76.73
CA THR A 374 76.68 -33.95 -76.62
C THR A 374 75.47 -34.88 -76.47
N GLU A 375 75.47 -36.03 -77.13
CA GLU A 375 74.31 -36.95 -77.10
C GLU A 375 74.20 -37.71 -75.77
N PHE A 376 75.35 -38.00 -75.14
CA PHE A 376 75.40 -38.65 -73.83
C PHE A 376 74.98 -37.69 -72.70
N ASP A 377 75.39 -36.42 -72.79
CA ASP A 377 75.00 -35.37 -71.84
C ASP A 377 73.50 -35.02 -71.93
N GLN A 378 72.92 -35.05 -73.14
CA GLN A 378 71.49 -34.83 -73.34
C GLN A 378 70.63 -35.93 -72.71
N LEU A 379 71.03 -37.20 -72.85
CA LEU A 379 70.33 -38.33 -72.24
C LEU A 379 70.45 -38.30 -70.70
N SER A 380 71.63 -37.96 -70.17
CA SER A 380 71.86 -37.79 -68.73
C SER A 380 71.02 -36.66 -68.12
N ASN A 381 70.90 -35.52 -68.82
CA ASN A 381 70.10 -34.38 -68.36
C ASN A 381 68.58 -34.64 -68.46
N ALA A 382 68.11 -35.38 -69.47
CA ALA A 382 66.70 -35.76 -69.58
C ALA A 382 66.24 -36.70 -68.45
N ILE A 383 67.13 -37.58 -67.98
CA ILE A 383 66.88 -38.47 -66.82
C ILE A 383 66.85 -37.66 -65.52
N LYS A 384 67.73 -36.66 -65.34
CA LYS A 384 67.70 -35.77 -64.17
C LYS A 384 66.44 -34.89 -64.10
N LEU A 385 65.97 -34.36 -65.24
CA LEU A 385 64.78 -33.51 -65.31
C LEU A 385 63.46 -34.24 -65.03
N LYS A 386 63.38 -35.56 -65.25
CA LYS A 386 62.20 -36.38 -64.84
C LYS A 386 62.32 -36.98 -63.44
N ALA A 387 63.49 -36.92 -62.83
CA ALA A 387 63.79 -37.46 -61.50
C ALA A 387 64.00 -36.37 -60.43
N ASP A 388 63.73 -35.09 -60.73
CA ASP A 388 63.80 -34.01 -59.75
C ASP A 388 62.69 -34.17 -58.70
N SER A 389 63.04 -34.91 -57.65
CA SER A 389 62.14 -35.37 -56.61
C SER A 389 61.49 -34.23 -55.84
N SER A 390 61.98 -33.00 -55.94
CA SER A 390 61.50 -31.84 -55.20
C SER A 390 60.08 -31.43 -55.62
N ASP A 391 59.76 -31.47 -56.91
CA ASP A 391 58.46 -31.03 -57.42
C ASP A 391 57.38 -32.10 -57.21
N VAL A 392 57.75 -33.38 -57.38
CA VAL A 392 56.90 -34.53 -57.02
C VAL A 392 56.70 -34.58 -55.50
N THR A 393 57.74 -34.35 -54.69
CA THR A 393 57.63 -34.28 -53.22
C THR A 393 56.80 -33.05 -52.79
N SER A 394 56.90 -31.92 -53.50
CA SER A 394 56.10 -30.73 -53.24
C SER A 394 54.62 -30.96 -53.54
N GLN A 395 54.29 -31.54 -54.70
CA GLN A 395 52.91 -31.88 -55.06
C GLN A 395 52.33 -32.96 -54.14
N ILE A 396 53.12 -33.97 -53.75
CA ILE A 396 52.73 -34.97 -52.75
C ILE A 396 52.51 -34.31 -51.38
N ASN A 397 53.37 -33.39 -50.95
CA ASN A 397 53.21 -32.69 -49.68
C ASN A 397 51.98 -31.77 -49.67
N VAL A 398 51.71 -31.04 -50.75
CA VAL A 398 50.51 -30.19 -50.88
C VAL A 398 49.24 -31.06 -50.92
N ALA A 399 49.24 -32.16 -51.65
CA ALA A 399 48.12 -33.11 -51.68
C ALA A 399 47.92 -33.79 -50.31
N THR A 400 49.01 -34.18 -49.64
CA THR A 400 48.98 -34.79 -48.30
C THR A 400 48.50 -33.79 -47.26
N GLN A 401 48.93 -32.52 -47.30
CA GLN A 401 48.46 -31.46 -46.40
C GLN A 401 46.99 -31.10 -46.65
N GLY A 402 46.55 -31.06 -47.91
CA GLY A 402 45.15 -30.86 -48.26
C GLY A 402 44.26 -31.99 -47.74
N ILE A 403 44.67 -33.24 -47.97
CA ILE A 403 43.98 -34.43 -47.45
C ILE A 403 44.02 -34.46 -45.93
N GLN A 404 45.16 -34.15 -45.30
CA GLN A 404 45.31 -34.12 -43.84
C GLN A 404 44.42 -33.05 -43.21
N SER A 405 44.31 -31.87 -43.84
CA SER A 405 43.43 -30.80 -43.39
C SER A 405 41.96 -31.19 -43.52
N GLU A 406 41.56 -31.77 -44.65
CA GLU A 406 40.18 -32.21 -44.85
C GLU A 406 39.80 -33.39 -43.95
N VAL A 407 40.71 -34.34 -43.73
CA VAL A 407 40.56 -35.43 -42.76
C VAL A 407 40.50 -34.89 -41.34
N ASN A 408 41.35 -33.95 -40.93
CA ASN A 408 41.31 -33.36 -39.59
C ASN A 408 40.02 -32.58 -39.35
N ASN A 409 39.53 -31.83 -40.34
CA ASN A 409 38.25 -31.12 -40.25
C ASN A 409 37.09 -32.11 -40.13
N LYS A 410 37.05 -33.14 -40.99
CA LYS A 410 36.02 -34.19 -40.91
C LYS A 410 36.11 -34.99 -39.60
N VAL A 411 37.31 -35.31 -39.10
CA VAL A 411 37.52 -35.99 -37.82
C VAL A 411 37.08 -35.10 -36.66
N THR A 412 37.31 -33.78 -36.72
CA THR A 412 36.86 -32.84 -35.69
C THR A 412 35.34 -32.69 -35.68
N ASP A 413 34.72 -32.60 -36.85
CA ASP A 413 33.25 -32.61 -36.99
C ASP A 413 32.65 -33.93 -36.52
N LEU A 414 33.21 -35.05 -36.96
CA LEU A 414 32.83 -36.39 -36.48
C LEU A 414 33.06 -36.53 -34.98
N THR A 415 34.14 -35.99 -34.41
CA THR A 415 34.40 -36.03 -32.95
C THR A 415 33.37 -35.19 -32.19
N THR A 416 32.94 -34.07 -32.77
CA THR A 416 31.89 -33.21 -32.20
C THR A 416 30.52 -33.90 -32.26
N GLN A 417 30.16 -34.47 -33.42
CA GLN A 417 28.94 -35.26 -33.60
C GLN A 417 28.94 -36.54 -32.76
N ILE A 418 30.08 -37.23 -32.65
CA ILE A 418 30.29 -38.39 -31.78
C ILE A 418 30.22 -37.95 -30.32
N SER A 419 30.72 -36.79 -29.91
CA SER A 419 30.59 -36.33 -28.51
C SER A 419 29.14 -35.97 -28.15
N GLN A 420 28.41 -35.35 -29.09
CA GLN A 420 26.98 -35.11 -28.96
C GLN A 420 26.20 -36.43 -28.91
N THR A 421 26.53 -37.39 -29.77
CA THR A 421 25.93 -38.74 -29.81
C THR A 421 26.37 -39.60 -28.62
N ALA A 422 27.60 -39.48 -28.14
CA ALA A 422 28.16 -40.21 -27.00
C ALA A 422 27.55 -39.74 -25.69
N SER A 423 27.16 -38.47 -25.60
CA SER A 423 26.35 -37.97 -24.48
C SER A 423 24.93 -38.57 -24.52
N THR A 424 24.34 -38.74 -25.71
CA THR A 424 23.06 -39.45 -25.92
C THR A 424 23.19 -40.96 -25.67
N VAL A 425 24.33 -41.56 -25.99
CA VAL A 425 24.64 -42.99 -25.82
C VAL A 425 25.12 -43.31 -24.39
N GLN A 426 25.74 -42.38 -23.66
CA GLN A 426 26.06 -42.56 -22.24
C GLN A 426 24.80 -42.68 -21.37
N ILE A 427 23.71 -42.01 -21.78
CA ILE A 427 22.37 -42.17 -21.17
C ILE A 427 21.78 -43.57 -21.47
N LEU A 428 22.13 -44.19 -22.60
CA LEU A 428 21.78 -45.58 -22.92
C LEU A 428 22.73 -46.61 -22.26
N ALA A 429 23.98 -46.23 -22.02
CA ALA A 429 25.03 -47.10 -21.50
C ALA A 429 25.06 -47.21 -19.96
N THR A 430 24.36 -46.34 -19.22
CA THR A 430 24.20 -46.47 -17.76
C THR A 430 23.28 -47.62 -17.33
N THR A 431 22.58 -48.27 -18.26
CA THR A 431 21.84 -49.54 -18.04
C THR A 431 22.58 -50.72 -18.66
N GLY A 432 23.69 -51.14 -18.06
CA GLY A 432 24.50 -52.30 -18.45
C GLY A 432 23.84 -53.67 -18.21
N GLY A 433 22.52 -53.80 -18.38
CA GLY A 433 21.79 -55.07 -18.36
C GLY A 433 21.37 -55.47 -19.77
N GLN A 434 21.53 -56.74 -20.15
CA GLN A 434 21.07 -57.23 -21.45
C GLN A 434 19.57 -56.91 -21.63
N LYS A 435 19.20 -56.19 -22.70
CA LYS A 435 17.81 -55.82 -22.97
C LYS A 435 16.96 -57.08 -23.17
N ASN A 436 15.95 -57.26 -22.34
CA ASN A 436 14.96 -58.31 -22.52
C ASN A 436 14.02 -57.94 -23.68
N LEU A 437 13.94 -58.83 -24.67
CA LEU A 437 13.14 -58.69 -25.90
C LEU A 437 11.75 -59.30 -25.76
N VAL A 438 11.46 -59.98 -24.65
CA VAL A 438 10.10 -60.45 -24.34
C VAL A 438 9.29 -59.27 -23.82
N TYR A 439 8.33 -58.82 -24.63
CA TYR A 439 7.43 -57.72 -24.25
C TYR A 439 6.61 -58.09 -23.01
N ASN A 440 6.52 -57.15 -22.06
CA ASN A 440 5.80 -57.28 -20.82
C ASN A 440 6.14 -58.58 -20.08
N SER A 441 7.44 -58.82 -19.89
CA SER A 441 7.98 -60.04 -19.29
C SER A 441 7.61 -60.21 -17.81
N ASN A 442 7.15 -59.16 -17.14
CA ASN A 442 6.63 -59.21 -15.77
C ASN A 442 5.09 -59.33 -15.72
N TYR A 443 4.42 -59.44 -16.87
CA TYR A 443 2.97 -59.61 -17.01
C TYR A 443 2.13 -58.49 -16.37
N ALA A 444 2.65 -57.26 -16.29
CA ALA A 444 1.92 -56.09 -15.83
C ALA A 444 0.67 -55.82 -16.67
N ASN A 445 -0.29 -55.06 -16.12
CA ASN A 445 -1.54 -54.68 -16.82
C ASN A 445 -2.27 -55.87 -17.47
N ASN A 446 -2.47 -56.96 -16.73
CA ASN A 446 -3.11 -58.20 -17.21
C ASN A 446 -2.39 -58.86 -18.41
N ALA A 447 -1.05 -58.91 -18.36
CA ALA A 447 -0.20 -59.42 -19.44
C ALA A 447 -0.53 -58.81 -20.81
N GLU A 448 -0.73 -57.49 -20.87
CA GLU A 448 -0.86 -56.76 -22.12
C GLU A 448 0.24 -57.18 -23.10
N GLY A 449 -0.13 -57.46 -24.36
CA GLY A 449 0.80 -57.95 -25.37
C GLY A 449 1.08 -59.46 -25.29
N TRP A 450 0.50 -60.20 -24.35
CA TRP A 450 0.48 -61.66 -24.40
C TRP A 450 -0.88 -62.16 -24.89
N ASN A 451 -0.85 -63.11 -25.81
CA ASN A 451 -2.02 -63.90 -26.15
C ASN A 451 -2.16 -65.01 -25.10
N VAL A 452 -3.19 -64.90 -24.26
CA VAL A 452 -3.59 -65.94 -23.32
C VAL A 452 -4.65 -66.81 -23.99
N PHE A 453 -4.33 -68.06 -24.31
CA PHE A 453 -5.25 -68.89 -25.10
C PHE A 453 -6.42 -69.40 -24.25
N ASN A 454 -7.63 -69.05 -24.71
CA ASN A 454 -8.91 -69.16 -24.01
C ASN A 454 -9.17 -70.55 -23.39
N LYS A 455 -9.06 -70.59 -22.06
CA LYS A 455 -9.49 -71.62 -21.07
C LYS A 455 -8.42 -72.54 -20.50
N VAL A 456 -7.20 -72.53 -21.01
CA VAL A 456 -6.11 -73.35 -20.45
C VAL A 456 -5.04 -72.51 -19.75
N GLY A 457 -4.73 -71.31 -20.27
CA GLY A 457 -3.79 -70.37 -19.65
C GLY A 457 -4.48 -69.30 -18.79
N TYR A 458 -3.83 -68.87 -17.71
CA TYR A 458 -4.29 -67.79 -16.83
C TYR A 458 -3.11 -67.14 -16.08
N LEU A 459 -3.30 -65.92 -15.57
CA LEU A 459 -2.30 -65.24 -14.75
C LEU A 459 -2.59 -65.46 -13.27
N THR A 460 -1.54 -65.62 -12.47
CA THR A 460 -1.63 -65.73 -11.01
C THR A 460 -0.59 -64.87 -10.31
N TYR A 461 -1.05 -64.14 -9.30
CA TYR A 461 -0.24 -63.24 -8.47
C TYR A 461 -0.01 -63.81 -7.07
N LEU A 462 -0.47 -65.05 -6.81
CA LEU A 462 -0.28 -65.72 -5.52
C LEU A 462 1.19 -65.99 -5.27
N ALA A 463 1.65 -65.79 -4.02
CA ALA A 463 3.04 -66.02 -3.63
C ALA A 463 3.55 -67.45 -3.94
N SER A 464 2.66 -68.45 -3.92
CA SER A 464 2.99 -69.85 -4.25
C SER A 464 3.25 -70.09 -5.74
N SER A 465 2.81 -69.16 -6.59
CA SER A 465 2.82 -69.26 -8.04
C SER A 465 3.57 -68.09 -8.71
N SER A 466 4.19 -67.21 -7.91
CA SER A 466 5.11 -66.18 -8.35
C SER A 466 6.56 -66.58 -8.05
N TYR A 467 7.51 -66.00 -8.79
CA TYR A 467 8.94 -66.19 -8.57
C TYR A 467 9.62 -64.84 -8.38
N ASN A 468 10.22 -64.62 -7.20
CA ASN A 468 10.87 -63.36 -6.82
C ASN A 468 10.01 -62.10 -7.09
N GLY A 469 8.71 -62.19 -6.80
CA GLY A 469 7.74 -61.11 -7.01
C GLY A 469 7.22 -60.97 -8.45
N SER A 470 7.74 -61.75 -9.40
CA SER A 470 7.19 -61.84 -10.77
C SER A 470 5.96 -62.76 -10.80
N PRO A 471 4.81 -62.32 -11.31
CA PRO A 471 3.61 -63.15 -11.45
C PRO A 471 3.87 -64.40 -12.30
N GLY A 472 3.09 -65.45 -12.08
CA GLY A 472 3.13 -66.66 -12.88
C GLY A 472 2.13 -66.62 -14.04
N PHE A 473 2.59 -66.94 -15.24
CA PHE A 473 1.75 -67.32 -16.37
C PHE A 473 1.45 -68.81 -16.27
N ALA A 474 0.28 -69.12 -15.71
CA ALA A 474 -0.12 -70.46 -15.33
C ALA A 474 -0.96 -71.16 -16.40
N VAL A 475 -1.01 -72.48 -16.29
CA VAL A 475 -1.82 -73.37 -17.13
C VAL A 475 -2.47 -74.45 -16.27
N ASN A 476 -3.71 -74.81 -16.58
CA ASN A 476 -4.38 -75.99 -16.03
C ASN A 476 -5.14 -76.71 -17.15
N VAL A 477 -4.52 -77.76 -17.67
CA VAL A 477 -5.07 -78.61 -18.73
C VAL A 477 -5.52 -79.93 -18.11
N SER A 478 -6.73 -80.38 -18.47
CA SER A 478 -7.25 -81.70 -18.10
C SER A 478 -8.04 -82.32 -19.26
N GLY A 479 -7.97 -83.64 -19.41
CA GLY A 479 -8.75 -84.40 -20.40
C GLY A 479 -8.18 -84.40 -21.83
N MET A 480 -6.90 -84.10 -22.00
CA MET A 480 -6.24 -84.16 -23.31
C MET A 480 -5.61 -85.53 -23.58
N GLY A 481 -5.22 -85.83 -24.83
CA GLY A 481 -4.55 -87.07 -25.17
C GLY A 481 -3.14 -87.14 -24.57
N ALA A 482 -2.66 -88.35 -24.25
CA ALA A 482 -1.34 -88.57 -23.65
C ALA A 482 -0.15 -88.03 -24.47
N SER A 483 -0.37 -87.69 -25.74
CA SER A 483 0.65 -87.19 -26.67
C SER A 483 0.28 -85.84 -27.31
N THR A 484 -0.50 -85.01 -26.63
CA THR A 484 -0.95 -83.71 -27.17
C THR A 484 -0.20 -82.54 -26.54
N TRP A 485 0.29 -81.64 -27.39
CA TRP A 485 0.85 -80.35 -27.01
C TRP A 485 -0.21 -79.25 -27.14
N THR A 486 -0.31 -78.41 -26.13
CA THR A 486 -1.33 -77.36 -26.02
C THR A 486 -0.67 -76.03 -25.71
N GLU A 487 -0.77 -75.08 -26.63
CA GLU A 487 -0.30 -73.71 -26.43
C GLU A 487 -1.23 -72.98 -25.46
N PHE A 488 -0.67 -72.34 -24.45
CA PHE A 488 -1.44 -71.60 -23.45
C PHE A 488 -1.02 -70.14 -23.29
N GLY A 489 0.13 -69.75 -23.85
CA GLY A 489 0.58 -68.37 -23.87
C GLY A 489 1.52 -68.06 -25.03
N GLN A 490 1.45 -66.86 -25.59
CA GLN A 490 2.39 -66.38 -26.60
C GLN A 490 2.67 -64.89 -26.40
N SER A 491 3.95 -64.51 -26.38
CA SER A 491 4.35 -63.11 -26.28
C SER A 491 4.11 -62.36 -27.60
N LYS A 492 3.94 -61.04 -27.52
CA LYS A 492 4.07 -60.15 -28.68
C LYS A 492 5.44 -60.39 -29.31
N HIS A 493 5.46 -60.47 -30.64
CA HIS A 493 6.71 -60.68 -31.35
C HIS A 493 7.56 -59.42 -31.34
N TYR A 494 8.86 -59.58 -31.14
CA TYR A 494 9.85 -58.53 -31.37
C TYR A 494 10.32 -58.58 -32.83
N THR A 495 10.10 -57.50 -33.58
CA THR A 495 10.56 -57.38 -34.96
C THR A 495 12.09 -57.27 -34.99
N LEU A 496 12.74 -58.09 -35.81
CA LEU A 496 14.20 -58.10 -35.93
C LEU A 496 14.68 -56.82 -36.64
N PRO A 497 15.85 -56.24 -36.28
CA PRO A 497 16.32 -54.96 -36.83
C PRO A 497 16.60 -54.94 -38.36
N GLN A 498 16.79 -56.10 -38.98
CA GLN A 498 17.16 -56.27 -40.39
C GLN A 498 16.56 -57.59 -40.94
N PRO A 499 15.23 -57.70 -41.17
CA PRO A 499 14.58 -58.98 -41.47
C PRO A 499 14.97 -59.60 -42.83
N ASP A 500 15.51 -58.83 -43.78
CA ASP A 500 15.87 -59.30 -45.13
C ASP A 500 17.39 -59.54 -45.34
N SER A 501 18.22 -59.20 -44.35
CA SER A 501 19.69 -59.12 -44.47
C SER A 501 20.40 -59.67 -43.23
N VAL A 502 19.79 -60.65 -42.54
CA VAL A 502 20.38 -61.21 -41.32
C VAL A 502 21.71 -61.90 -41.64
N ALA A 503 22.81 -61.33 -41.14
CA ALA A 503 24.11 -61.98 -41.13
C ALA A 503 23.99 -63.31 -40.38
N THR A 504 24.54 -64.39 -40.94
CA THR A 504 24.57 -65.75 -40.37
C THR A 504 25.23 -65.86 -38.99
N GLU A 505 25.67 -64.73 -38.42
CA GLU A 505 26.39 -64.60 -37.15
C GLU A 505 25.54 -64.05 -36.00
N ASN A 506 24.32 -63.56 -36.27
CA ASN A 506 23.42 -63.07 -35.22
C ASN A 506 22.78 -64.24 -34.47
N THR A 507 22.92 -64.27 -33.14
CA THR A 507 22.29 -65.29 -32.29
C THR A 507 21.48 -64.67 -31.17
N TYR A 508 20.48 -65.41 -30.69
CA TYR A 508 19.63 -65.03 -29.58
C TYR A 508 19.72 -66.08 -28.47
N SER A 509 19.58 -65.65 -27.23
CA SER A 509 19.53 -66.55 -26.08
C SER A 509 18.25 -66.26 -25.29
N GLY A 510 17.67 -67.26 -24.64
CA GLY A 510 16.46 -67.07 -23.87
C GLY A 510 16.40 -67.96 -22.64
N SER A 511 15.60 -67.54 -21.66
CA SER A 511 15.39 -68.23 -20.40
C SER A 511 13.98 -68.02 -19.88
N ALA A 512 13.56 -68.89 -18.96
CA ALA A 512 12.36 -68.72 -18.17
C ALA A 512 12.47 -69.54 -16.89
N MET A 513 11.72 -69.15 -15.86
CA MET A 513 11.51 -69.98 -14.67
C MET A 513 10.23 -70.77 -14.86
N ILE A 514 10.28 -72.10 -14.73
CA ILE A 514 9.10 -72.96 -14.85
C ILE A 514 8.92 -73.77 -13.57
N LYS A 515 7.68 -73.88 -13.09
CA LYS A 515 7.30 -74.77 -11.99
C LYS A 515 6.06 -75.55 -12.37
N MET A 516 6.11 -76.87 -12.19
CA MET A 516 4.97 -77.77 -12.39
C MET A 516 4.35 -78.12 -11.04
N SER A 517 3.02 -78.21 -10.97
CA SER A 517 2.26 -78.58 -9.78
C SER A 517 2.21 -80.09 -9.61
N ALA A 518 2.17 -80.55 -8.35
CA ALA A 518 2.17 -81.98 -8.00
C ALA A 518 0.96 -82.77 -8.52
N ASP A 519 -0.12 -82.09 -8.89
CA ASP A 519 -1.35 -82.70 -9.40
C ASP A 519 -1.33 -82.94 -10.92
N SER A 520 -0.20 -82.69 -11.60
CA SER A 520 0.04 -83.07 -12.99
C SER A 520 0.30 -84.58 -13.15
N ASP A 521 0.14 -85.11 -14.36
CA ASP A 521 0.44 -86.52 -14.65
C ASP A 521 1.95 -86.80 -14.71
N SER A 522 2.34 -88.05 -14.48
CA SER A 522 3.76 -88.47 -14.51
C SER A 522 4.44 -88.29 -15.86
N THR A 523 3.66 -88.18 -16.94
CA THR A 523 4.15 -87.92 -18.31
C THR A 523 4.05 -86.45 -18.71
N ALA A 524 3.64 -85.57 -17.79
CA ALA A 524 3.44 -84.15 -18.08
C ALA A 524 4.76 -83.42 -18.37
N ALA A 525 4.71 -82.46 -19.29
CA ALA A 525 5.79 -81.52 -19.54
C ALA A 525 5.27 -80.09 -19.72
N LEU A 526 6.11 -79.11 -19.37
CA LEU A 526 5.89 -77.69 -19.63
C LEU A 526 7.08 -77.13 -20.40
N SER A 527 6.82 -76.34 -21.44
CA SER A 527 7.83 -75.77 -22.32
C SER A 527 7.67 -74.26 -22.44
N ALA A 528 8.79 -73.54 -22.32
CA ALA A 528 8.95 -72.20 -22.87
C ALA A 528 9.76 -72.31 -24.17
N ILE A 529 9.14 -71.94 -25.29
CA ILE A 529 9.73 -72.08 -26.63
C ILE A 529 10.17 -70.71 -27.12
N ILE A 530 11.43 -70.60 -27.53
CA ILE A 530 11.93 -69.47 -28.30
C ILE A 530 11.65 -69.77 -29.78
N ALA A 531 10.81 -68.97 -30.42
CA ALA A 531 10.35 -69.21 -31.79
C ALA A 531 10.59 -68.00 -32.70
N TYR A 532 10.97 -68.27 -33.94
CA TYR A 532 11.02 -67.28 -35.01
C TYR A 532 9.74 -67.34 -35.85
N TYR A 533 9.37 -66.19 -36.40
CA TYR A 533 8.19 -66.04 -37.24
C TYR A 533 8.54 -65.31 -38.53
N ASP A 534 7.85 -65.66 -39.62
CA ASP A 534 7.94 -64.93 -40.87
C ASP A 534 7.16 -63.60 -40.80
N LYS A 535 7.23 -62.81 -41.88
CA LYS A 535 6.53 -61.52 -41.98
C LYS A 535 5.00 -61.60 -41.85
N ASN A 536 4.42 -62.79 -42.02
CA ASN A 536 2.98 -63.03 -41.90
C ASN A 536 2.60 -63.53 -40.49
N GLY A 537 3.57 -63.65 -39.57
CA GLY A 537 3.37 -64.15 -38.23
C GLY A 537 3.28 -65.67 -38.13
N ALA A 538 3.61 -66.42 -39.18
CA ALA A 538 3.66 -67.88 -39.14
C ALA A 538 5.01 -68.35 -38.55
N ARG A 539 4.99 -69.32 -37.64
CA ARG A 539 6.20 -69.87 -37.02
C ARG A 539 7.04 -70.61 -38.07
N ILE A 540 8.34 -70.32 -38.13
CA ILE A 540 9.28 -70.96 -39.06
C ILE A 540 10.21 -71.96 -38.35
N THR A 541 10.85 -72.84 -39.11
CA THR A 541 11.73 -73.89 -38.57
C THR A 541 12.97 -73.31 -37.87
N GLY A 542 13.43 -73.98 -36.79
CA GLY A 542 14.58 -73.53 -35.99
C GLY A 542 14.22 -72.93 -34.62
N TRP A 543 13.02 -73.20 -34.08
CA TRP A 543 12.68 -72.87 -32.69
C TRP A 543 13.43 -73.77 -31.70
N LYS A 544 13.45 -73.36 -30.42
CA LYS A 544 14.01 -74.16 -29.36
C LYS A 544 13.07 -74.31 -28.17
N ASP A 545 12.82 -75.56 -27.79
CA ASP A 545 12.07 -75.92 -26.61
C ASP A 545 12.94 -75.87 -25.34
N MET A 546 12.47 -75.18 -24.31
CA MET A 546 13.06 -75.16 -22.98
C MET A 546 12.06 -75.83 -22.01
N ILE A 547 12.26 -77.12 -21.75
CA ILE A 547 11.26 -78.03 -21.17
C ILE A 547 11.62 -78.43 -19.74
N ILE A 548 10.60 -78.56 -18.88
CA ILE A 548 10.65 -79.38 -17.66
C ILE A 548 9.66 -80.54 -17.73
N THR A 549 9.97 -81.63 -17.05
CA THR A 549 9.12 -82.81 -16.90
C THR A 549 8.65 -82.99 -15.45
N PHE A 550 7.73 -83.93 -15.21
CA PHE A 550 7.11 -84.16 -13.90
C PHE A 550 8.07 -84.47 -12.74
N ASP A 551 9.31 -84.90 -13.02
CA ASP A 551 10.36 -85.09 -12.01
C ASP A 551 10.75 -83.77 -11.30
N LYS A 552 10.45 -82.62 -11.92
CA LYS A 552 10.69 -81.27 -11.39
C LYS A 552 9.45 -80.62 -10.77
N LYS A 553 8.40 -81.40 -10.44
CA LYS A 553 7.22 -80.87 -9.75
C LYS A 553 7.59 -80.17 -8.44
N GLU A 554 6.82 -79.15 -8.11
CA GLU A 554 6.96 -78.29 -6.92
C GLU A 554 8.27 -77.51 -6.80
N VAL A 555 9.14 -77.52 -7.82
CA VAL A 555 10.41 -76.80 -7.82
C VAL A 555 10.45 -75.80 -8.97
N TRP A 556 10.73 -74.52 -8.66
CA TRP A 556 11.07 -73.53 -9.68
C TRP A 556 12.39 -73.92 -10.33
N THR A 557 12.35 -74.21 -11.63
CA THR A 557 13.52 -74.63 -12.41
C THR A 557 13.78 -73.59 -13.47
N GLU A 558 15.00 -73.04 -13.49
CA GLU A 558 15.45 -72.21 -14.61
C GLU A 558 15.68 -73.10 -15.82
N VAL A 559 15.02 -72.77 -16.93
CA VAL A 559 15.31 -73.33 -18.23
C VAL A 559 15.92 -72.24 -19.11
N LYS A 560 16.94 -72.59 -19.88
CA LYS A 560 17.61 -71.65 -20.77
C LYS A 560 18.14 -72.31 -22.03
N PHE A 561 18.26 -71.51 -23.07
CA PHE A 561 18.97 -71.85 -24.29
C PHE A 561 19.84 -70.67 -24.73
N GLU A 562 21.04 -70.99 -25.17
CA GLU A 562 22.04 -70.01 -25.58
C GLU A 562 22.44 -70.25 -27.04
N ASN A 563 22.78 -69.16 -27.73
CA ASN A 563 23.34 -69.20 -29.09
C ASN A 563 22.38 -69.78 -30.15
N LEU A 564 21.12 -69.34 -30.17
CA LEU A 564 20.14 -69.67 -31.22
C LEU A 564 20.42 -68.86 -32.49
N PRO A 565 20.85 -69.48 -33.60
CA PRO A 565 21.07 -68.75 -34.85
C PRO A 565 19.74 -68.30 -35.46
N VAL A 566 19.74 -67.12 -36.08
CA VAL A 566 18.56 -66.63 -36.81
C VAL A 566 18.40 -67.39 -38.13
N PRO A 567 17.28 -68.10 -38.35
CA PRO A 567 17.03 -68.81 -39.61
C PRO A 567 16.67 -67.85 -40.75
N LYS A 568 16.96 -68.26 -41.99
CA LYS A 568 16.61 -67.48 -43.19
C LYS A 568 15.09 -67.27 -43.27
N GLY A 569 14.66 -66.02 -43.46
CA GLY A 569 13.25 -65.64 -43.53
C GLY A 569 12.59 -65.29 -42.19
N ALA A 570 13.36 -65.26 -41.09
CA ALA A 570 12.89 -64.74 -39.81
C ALA A 570 12.65 -63.23 -39.89
N TYR A 571 11.43 -62.82 -39.59
CA TYR A 571 11.03 -61.42 -39.48
C TYR A 571 10.95 -60.96 -38.02
N SER A 572 10.49 -61.84 -37.13
CA SER A 572 10.33 -61.55 -35.72
C SER A 572 10.66 -62.77 -34.84
N ILE A 573 10.86 -62.53 -33.55
CA ILE A 573 11.11 -63.55 -32.53
C ILE A 573 10.13 -63.38 -31.36
N GLY A 574 9.71 -64.46 -30.73
CA GLY A 574 8.83 -64.43 -29.57
C GLY A 574 8.96 -65.68 -28.70
N MET A 575 8.33 -65.63 -27.52
CA MET A 575 8.25 -66.75 -26.59
C MET A 575 6.86 -67.37 -26.63
N GLN A 576 6.77 -68.70 -26.73
CA GLN A 576 5.51 -69.45 -26.62
C GLN A 576 5.55 -70.39 -25.42
N TYR A 577 4.39 -70.64 -24.83
CA TYR A 577 4.22 -71.52 -23.68
C TYR A 577 3.32 -72.69 -24.02
N TRP A 578 3.83 -73.89 -23.76
CA TRP A 578 3.18 -75.13 -24.16
C TRP A 578 3.13 -76.14 -23.02
N ALA A 579 2.02 -76.86 -22.93
CA ALA A 579 1.80 -77.96 -21.99
C ALA A 579 1.65 -79.27 -22.75
N TYR A 580 2.26 -80.35 -22.26
CA TYR A 580 2.21 -81.69 -22.86
C TYR A 580 1.62 -82.71 -21.90
N GLY A 581 0.60 -83.44 -22.35
CA GLY A 581 0.04 -84.57 -21.62
C GLY A 581 -1.45 -84.42 -21.23
N PRO A 582 -2.02 -85.44 -20.56
CA PRO A 582 -3.46 -85.51 -20.28
C PRO A 582 -3.91 -84.54 -19.19
N LYS A 583 -3.12 -84.42 -18.12
CA LYS A 583 -3.29 -83.45 -17.04
C LYS A 583 -1.99 -82.70 -16.75
N VAL A 584 -1.99 -81.39 -16.96
CA VAL A 584 -0.82 -80.53 -16.73
C VAL A 584 -1.25 -79.28 -15.98
N HIS A 585 -0.63 -79.04 -14.84
CA HIS A 585 -0.81 -77.83 -14.06
C HIS A 585 0.56 -77.25 -13.71
N GLY A 586 0.76 -75.97 -13.96
CA GLY A 586 1.99 -75.28 -13.57
C GLY A 586 2.04 -73.85 -14.06
N MET A 587 3.19 -73.20 -13.95
CA MET A 587 3.39 -71.80 -14.28
C MET A 587 4.78 -71.51 -14.81
N ILE A 588 4.85 -70.46 -15.61
CA ILE A 588 6.09 -69.90 -16.16
C ILE A 588 6.20 -68.44 -15.69
N ALA A 589 7.39 -68.02 -15.26
CA ALA A 589 7.67 -66.66 -14.80
C ALA A 589 9.03 -66.17 -15.34
N GLN A 590 9.24 -64.87 -15.31
CA GLN A 590 10.49 -64.22 -15.71
C GLN A 590 11.04 -64.66 -17.09
N PRO A 591 10.22 -64.68 -18.17
CA PRO A 591 10.73 -64.98 -19.50
C PRO A 591 11.69 -63.90 -19.98
N MET A 592 12.79 -64.33 -20.59
CA MET A 592 13.77 -63.44 -21.15
C MET A 592 14.23 -63.94 -22.51
N ILE A 593 14.38 -63.02 -23.46
CA ILE A 593 15.09 -63.23 -24.73
C ILE A 593 16.07 -62.08 -24.87
N VAL A 594 17.33 -62.36 -25.20
CA VAL A 594 18.37 -61.33 -25.40
C VAL A 594 19.04 -61.52 -26.75
N PHE A 595 19.54 -60.43 -27.31
CA PHE A 595 20.44 -60.47 -28.46
C PHE A 595 21.86 -60.84 -28.00
N GLY A 596 22.41 -61.91 -28.57
CA GLY A 596 23.75 -62.41 -28.29
C GLY A 596 23.80 -63.89 -27.87
N PRO A 597 25.02 -64.46 -27.80
CA PRO A 597 25.24 -65.89 -27.60
C PRO A 597 25.11 -66.37 -26.14
N LYS A 598 24.91 -65.47 -25.18
CA LYS A 598 24.77 -65.80 -23.76
C LYS A 598 23.62 -65.05 -23.11
N ILE A 599 22.98 -65.68 -22.14
CA ILE A 599 21.93 -65.06 -21.33
C ILE A 599 22.41 -64.78 -19.90
N GLY A 600 22.12 -63.57 -19.42
CA GLY A 600 22.41 -63.08 -18.08
C GLY A 600 21.23 -63.27 -17.13
N GLN A 601 21.30 -62.61 -15.97
CA GLN A 601 20.22 -62.59 -15.00
C GLN A 601 18.97 -61.92 -15.60
N TYR A 602 17.78 -62.37 -15.19
CA TYR A 602 16.51 -61.79 -15.62
C TYR A 602 16.48 -60.27 -15.38
N GLN A 603 16.16 -59.52 -16.43
CA GLN A 603 15.85 -58.10 -16.40
C GLN A 603 14.47 -57.90 -17.04
N PRO A 604 13.56 -57.12 -16.45
CA PRO A 604 12.31 -56.75 -17.10
C PRO A 604 12.59 -55.88 -18.34
N ASP A 605 11.64 -55.86 -19.27
CA ASP A 605 11.73 -55.14 -20.57
C ASP A 605 11.48 -53.62 -20.47
N VAL A 606 11.18 -53.11 -19.27
CA VAL A 606 10.95 -51.70 -18.98
C VAL A 606 12.15 -51.03 -18.30
N VAL A 607 12.50 -49.83 -18.76
CA VAL A 607 13.45 -48.93 -18.06
C VAL A 607 12.81 -48.53 -16.73
N SER A 608 13.56 -48.62 -15.61
CA SER A 608 12.98 -48.32 -14.30
C SER A 608 12.64 -46.83 -14.17
N GLN A 609 11.58 -46.49 -13.42
CA GLN A 609 11.22 -45.10 -13.11
C GLN A 609 12.42 -44.34 -12.47
N SER A 610 13.29 -45.05 -11.73
CA SER A 610 14.52 -44.51 -11.15
C SER A 610 15.54 -44.10 -12.21
N ASP A 611 15.70 -44.86 -13.30
CA ASP A 611 16.64 -44.51 -14.38
C ASP A 611 16.14 -43.29 -15.18
N ILE A 612 14.81 -43.18 -15.34
CA ILE A 612 14.16 -41.99 -15.92
C ILE A 612 14.34 -40.77 -14.99
N THR A 613 14.17 -40.96 -13.69
CA THR A 613 14.34 -39.89 -12.69
C THR A 613 15.79 -39.43 -12.58
N ALA A 614 16.76 -40.34 -12.72
CA ALA A 614 18.18 -40.02 -12.70
C ALA A 614 18.64 -39.21 -13.91
N SER A 615 18.05 -39.44 -15.10
CA SER A 615 18.37 -38.64 -16.29
C SER A 615 17.77 -37.22 -16.22
N ILE A 616 16.59 -37.06 -15.59
CA ILE A 616 15.97 -35.75 -15.35
C ILE A 616 16.79 -34.91 -14.35
N ASN A 617 17.39 -35.54 -13.34
CA ASN A 617 18.12 -34.83 -12.28
C ASN A 617 19.53 -34.33 -12.66
N ASN A 618 20.01 -34.63 -13.88
CA ASN A 618 21.38 -34.29 -14.32
C ASN A 618 21.40 -33.62 -15.71
N ILE A 619 20.48 -32.67 -15.96
CA ILE A 619 20.52 -31.88 -17.19
C ILE A 619 21.59 -30.77 -17.01
N HIS A 620 22.74 -30.97 -17.66
CA HIS A 620 23.80 -29.97 -17.79
C HIS A 620 23.82 -29.42 -19.22
N MET A 621 23.40 -28.16 -19.38
CA MET A 621 23.46 -27.46 -20.66
C MET A 621 24.33 -26.22 -20.50
N GLY A 622 25.44 -26.14 -21.22
CA GLY A 622 26.34 -25.00 -21.10
C GLY A 622 27.20 -24.75 -22.33
N ILE A 623 27.58 -23.49 -22.53
CA ILE A 623 28.49 -23.05 -23.58
C ILE A 623 29.68 -22.38 -22.89
N LYS A 624 30.89 -22.77 -23.28
CA LYS A 624 32.13 -22.12 -22.86
C LYS A 624 32.65 -21.25 -24.00
N GLY A 625 32.71 -19.95 -23.77
CA GLY A 625 33.31 -19.00 -24.69
C GLY A 625 34.83 -19.20 -24.81
N ALA A 626 35.41 -18.79 -25.94
CA ALA A 626 36.86 -18.82 -26.15
C ALA A 626 37.63 -17.91 -25.16
N ASP A 627 36.95 -16.94 -24.54
CA ASP A 627 37.45 -16.05 -23.50
C ASP A 627 37.40 -16.67 -22.08
N GLY A 628 36.90 -17.91 -21.95
CA GLY A 628 36.74 -18.60 -20.68
C GLY A 628 35.44 -18.29 -19.95
N SER A 629 34.58 -17.41 -20.48
CA SER A 629 33.24 -17.17 -19.92
C SER A 629 32.35 -18.41 -20.08
N THR A 630 31.48 -18.65 -19.11
CA THR A 630 30.55 -19.78 -19.12
C THR A 630 29.13 -19.26 -18.94
N SER A 631 28.19 -19.80 -19.74
CA SER A 631 26.76 -19.70 -19.45
C SER A 631 26.25 -21.12 -19.23
N THR A 632 25.73 -21.39 -18.04
CA THR A 632 25.26 -22.73 -17.67
C THR A 632 23.83 -22.71 -17.15
N PHE A 633 23.07 -23.70 -17.59
CA PHE A 633 21.76 -24.08 -17.07
C PHE A 633 21.91 -25.47 -16.47
N ASN A 634 21.76 -25.56 -15.15
CA ASN A 634 21.82 -26.83 -14.44
C ASN A 634 20.50 -27.03 -13.67
N MET A 635 19.87 -28.18 -13.88
CA MET A 635 18.67 -28.57 -13.14
C MET A 635 18.93 -29.89 -12.41
N ASN A 636 18.61 -29.89 -11.12
CA ASN A 636 18.54 -31.10 -10.31
C ASN A 636 17.18 -31.17 -9.59
N ASN A 637 16.99 -32.19 -8.76
CA ASN A 637 15.72 -32.43 -8.05
C ASN A 637 15.28 -31.29 -7.12
N ASN A 638 16.14 -30.32 -6.80
CA ASN A 638 15.87 -29.28 -5.81
C ASN A 638 16.15 -27.85 -6.30
N THR A 639 17.01 -27.67 -7.30
CA THR A 639 17.47 -26.34 -7.74
C THR A 639 17.58 -26.25 -9.25
N VAL A 640 17.18 -25.09 -9.77
CA VAL A 640 17.55 -24.61 -11.11
C VAL A 640 18.60 -23.53 -10.95
N LEU A 641 19.83 -23.81 -11.38
CA LEU A 641 20.91 -22.84 -11.42
C LEU A 641 21.00 -22.25 -12.82
N LEU A 642 20.87 -20.92 -12.89
CA LEU A 642 21.12 -20.12 -14.08
C LEU A 642 22.35 -19.25 -13.79
N ASP A 643 23.51 -19.68 -14.26
CA ASP A 643 24.77 -18.94 -14.07
C ASP A 643 25.21 -18.35 -15.41
N ALA A 644 24.91 -17.06 -15.59
CA ALA A 644 25.26 -16.28 -16.77
C ALA A 644 25.34 -14.78 -16.43
N ASN A 645 26.19 -14.05 -17.15
CA ASN A 645 26.31 -12.59 -17.01
C ASN A 645 25.00 -11.84 -17.32
N LYS A 646 24.12 -12.43 -18.13
CA LYS A 646 22.83 -11.85 -18.49
C LYS A 646 21.79 -12.96 -18.64
N ILE A 647 20.72 -12.87 -17.84
CA ILE A 647 19.53 -13.72 -17.95
C ILE A 647 18.41 -12.87 -18.55
N ILE A 648 17.89 -13.30 -19.70
CA ILE A 648 16.79 -12.62 -20.40
C ILE A 648 15.56 -13.52 -20.31
N ILE A 649 14.52 -13.06 -19.59
CA ILE A 649 13.22 -13.71 -19.54
C ILE A 649 12.22 -12.79 -20.25
N ASN A 650 11.94 -13.07 -21.52
CA ASN A 650 11.12 -12.21 -22.40
C ASN A 650 9.60 -12.43 -22.24
N GLY A 651 9.16 -13.18 -21.24
CA GLY A 651 7.75 -13.42 -20.93
C GLY A 651 7.35 -12.90 -19.55
N ASN A 652 6.03 -12.82 -19.30
CA ASN A 652 5.49 -12.55 -17.96
C ASN A 652 6.00 -13.63 -16.99
N THR A 653 6.73 -13.22 -15.95
CA THR A 653 7.42 -14.14 -15.04
C THR A 653 6.85 -13.99 -13.63
N SER A 654 6.36 -15.09 -13.05
CA SER A 654 5.93 -15.15 -11.65
C SER A 654 7.00 -15.84 -10.82
N ILE A 655 7.39 -15.24 -9.68
CA ILE A 655 8.37 -15.78 -8.75
C ILE A 655 7.73 -15.88 -7.37
N GLN A 656 7.45 -17.09 -6.91
CA GLN A 656 6.88 -17.33 -5.58
C GLN A 656 7.99 -17.28 -4.52
N ASN A 657 7.88 -16.38 -3.53
CA ASN A 657 8.84 -16.22 -2.42
C ASN A 657 10.29 -15.86 -2.81
N GLY A 658 10.48 -15.17 -3.94
CA GLY A 658 11.80 -14.71 -4.38
C GLY A 658 12.36 -13.56 -3.55
N THR A 659 13.56 -13.72 -2.99
CA THR A 659 14.32 -12.59 -2.41
C THR A 659 15.11 -11.89 -3.52
N ILE A 660 14.80 -10.61 -3.76
CA ILE A 660 15.48 -9.77 -4.76
C ILE A 660 16.32 -8.73 -4.03
N GLY A 661 17.66 -8.84 -4.09
CA GLY A 661 18.58 -7.99 -3.33
C GLY A 661 18.68 -6.55 -3.83
N THR A 662 19.37 -6.32 -4.96
CA THR A 662 19.67 -4.99 -5.51
C THR A 662 19.17 -4.81 -6.95
N ALA A 663 18.03 -5.41 -7.30
CA ALA A 663 17.53 -5.30 -8.67
C ALA A 663 17.21 -3.84 -9.04
N LYS A 664 17.61 -3.43 -10.25
CA LYS A 664 17.12 -2.20 -10.87
C LYS A 664 15.70 -2.44 -11.38
N ILE A 665 14.71 -2.07 -10.57
CA ILE A 665 13.30 -2.11 -10.94
C ILE A 665 13.00 -0.80 -11.68
N ALA A 666 12.38 -0.87 -12.87
CA ALA A 666 12.04 0.34 -13.61
C ALA A 666 10.99 1.17 -12.85
N ASN A 667 11.00 2.50 -13.05
CA ASN A 667 10.05 3.41 -12.40
C ASN A 667 8.60 2.93 -12.59
N ALA A 668 7.80 2.97 -11.52
CA ALA A 668 6.40 2.54 -11.49
C ALA A 668 6.11 1.04 -11.75
N SER A 669 7.12 0.16 -11.74
CA SER A 669 6.92 -1.29 -11.97
C SER A 669 6.42 -2.05 -10.73
N ILE A 670 6.44 -1.43 -9.55
CA ILE A 670 5.78 -1.94 -8.33
C ILE A 670 4.45 -1.22 -8.17
N ASN A 671 3.36 -1.88 -8.53
CA ASN A 671 2.00 -1.40 -8.33
C ASN A 671 1.47 -1.79 -6.94
N THR A 672 0.29 -1.27 -6.59
CA THR A 672 -0.34 -1.44 -5.27
C THR A 672 -0.62 -2.90 -4.90
N ALA A 673 -0.77 -3.82 -5.87
CA ALA A 673 -1.03 -5.23 -5.59
C ALA A 673 0.23 -6.02 -5.20
N GLN A 674 1.43 -5.49 -5.46
CA GLN A 674 2.71 -6.18 -5.24
C GLN A 674 3.30 -5.93 -3.85
N ILE A 675 2.72 -5.03 -3.06
CA ILE A 675 3.11 -4.76 -1.68
C ILE A 675 1.91 -5.12 -0.80
N ALA A 676 2.02 -6.22 -0.05
CA ALA A 676 1.00 -6.58 0.94
C ALA A 676 0.85 -5.47 2.00
N ASP A 677 -0.36 -5.31 2.55
CA ASP A 677 -0.64 -4.35 3.61
C ASP A 677 0.35 -4.50 4.77
N GLY A 678 1.06 -3.42 5.09
CA GLY A 678 2.08 -3.39 6.16
C GLY A 678 3.45 -3.99 5.80
N ALA A 679 3.69 -4.41 4.56
CA ALA A 679 4.98 -5.00 4.16
C ALA A 679 6.16 -4.01 4.23
N ILE A 680 5.90 -2.70 4.17
CA ILE A 680 6.89 -1.66 4.41
C ILE A 680 6.90 -1.32 5.91
N ASN A 681 7.82 -1.94 6.66
CA ASN A 681 7.97 -1.70 8.10
C ASN A 681 8.99 -0.57 8.39
N ASN A 682 9.04 -0.12 9.64
CA ASN A 682 9.94 0.96 10.08
C ASN A 682 11.41 0.71 9.73
N ALA A 683 11.88 -0.55 9.73
CA ALA A 683 13.26 -0.88 9.36
C ALA A 683 13.55 -0.67 7.87
N LYS A 684 12.55 -0.80 6.98
CA LYS A 684 12.69 -0.64 5.53
C LYS A 684 12.75 0.82 5.07
N ILE A 685 12.28 1.78 5.88
CA ILE A 685 12.24 3.22 5.56
C ILE A 685 13.09 4.10 6.48
N ALA A 686 13.83 3.51 7.44
CA ALA A 686 14.46 4.22 8.56
C ALA A 686 15.38 5.39 8.19
N ASN A 687 15.88 5.45 6.93
CA ASN A 687 16.70 6.55 6.41
C ASN A 687 16.25 7.03 5.01
N ALA A 688 15.06 6.66 4.55
CA ALA A 688 14.58 7.05 3.23
C ALA A 688 14.07 8.50 3.25
N SER A 689 14.55 9.35 2.32
CA SER A 689 13.90 10.64 2.02
C SER A 689 12.62 10.34 1.25
N ILE A 690 11.46 10.65 1.84
CA ILE A 690 10.16 10.56 1.18
C ILE A 690 9.75 11.98 0.80
N ASP A 691 9.88 12.32 -0.49
CA ASP A 691 9.70 13.70 -0.96
C ASP A 691 8.22 14.12 -1.01
N ASP A 692 7.30 13.18 -1.30
CA ASP A 692 5.84 13.38 -1.25
C ASP A 692 5.13 12.08 -0.84
N ALA A 693 4.33 12.13 0.23
CA ALA A 693 3.64 10.96 0.80
C ALA A 693 2.13 11.18 0.83
N LYS A 694 1.37 10.28 0.18
CA LYS A 694 -0.11 10.26 0.26
C LYS A 694 -0.58 9.60 1.56
N ILE A 695 -0.53 10.33 2.67
CA ILE A 695 -0.96 9.82 3.99
C ILE A 695 -2.43 10.19 4.21
N SER A 696 -3.32 9.19 4.21
CA SER A 696 -4.76 9.41 4.42
C SER A 696 -5.10 9.86 5.84
N ASN A 697 -4.34 9.43 6.86
CA ASN A 697 -4.50 9.88 8.24
C ASN A 697 -3.16 9.80 9.00
N LEU A 698 -2.70 10.92 9.55
CA LEU A 698 -1.55 11.01 10.45
C LEU A 698 -2.05 11.47 11.83
N ASN A 699 -1.99 10.59 12.83
CA ASN A 699 -2.31 10.96 14.20
C ASN A 699 -1.08 11.56 14.92
N GLY A 700 -1.32 12.45 15.88
CA GLY A 700 -0.23 13.14 16.60
C GLY A 700 0.70 12.20 17.36
N ASN A 701 0.22 11.03 17.80
CA ASN A 701 1.02 10.04 18.51
C ASN A 701 2.09 9.37 17.63
N LYS A 702 1.97 9.47 16.29
CA LYS A 702 2.96 8.99 15.32
C LYS A 702 4.01 10.05 14.97
N ILE A 703 3.88 11.28 15.45
CA ILE A 703 4.84 12.37 15.25
C ILE A 703 5.78 12.41 16.47
N ILE A 704 7.07 12.21 16.25
CA ILE A 704 8.07 12.29 17.32
C ILE A 704 8.27 13.76 17.71
N ALA A 705 8.40 14.06 19.01
CA ALA A 705 8.68 15.41 19.47
C ALA A 705 9.90 16.01 18.73
N ARG A 706 9.75 17.22 18.18
CA ARG A 706 10.76 17.96 17.39
C ARG A 706 11.02 17.45 15.96
N SER A 707 10.20 16.52 15.43
CA SER A 707 10.38 16.00 14.06
C SER A 707 9.76 16.87 12.96
N ILE A 708 8.95 17.89 13.31
CA ILE A 708 8.37 18.85 12.35
C ILE A 708 8.95 20.24 12.65
N THR A 709 9.66 20.82 11.69
CA THR A 709 10.18 22.20 11.80
C THR A 709 9.07 23.19 11.43
N ALA A 710 8.86 24.20 12.27
CA ALA A 710 7.74 25.15 12.15
C ALA A 710 7.67 25.90 10.81
N ASN A 711 8.79 26.07 10.10
CA ASN A 711 8.83 26.73 8.79
C ASN A 711 8.13 25.92 7.67
N LYS A 712 7.69 24.69 7.95
CA LYS A 712 6.96 23.82 7.00
C LYS A 712 5.51 23.54 7.41
N ILE A 713 5.00 24.18 8.47
CA ILE A 713 3.61 24.02 8.92
C ILE A 713 2.76 25.11 8.26
N ASN A 714 2.00 24.74 7.23
CA ASN A 714 0.96 25.57 6.63
C ASN A 714 -0.39 24.90 6.90
N VAL A 715 -1.18 25.45 7.81
CA VAL A 715 -2.50 24.93 8.22
C VAL A 715 -3.48 26.09 8.26
N ASP A 716 -4.74 25.85 7.85
CA ASP A 716 -5.78 26.88 7.85
C ASP A 716 -6.17 27.28 9.28
N ASP A 717 -6.39 26.30 10.15
CA ASP A 717 -6.64 26.48 11.59
C ASP A 717 -5.61 25.70 12.42
N LEU A 718 -4.92 26.38 13.34
CA LEU A 718 -4.04 25.75 14.32
C LEU A 718 -4.66 25.84 15.72
N ILE A 719 -5.30 24.75 16.15
CA ILE A 719 -5.82 24.60 17.51
C ILE A 719 -4.73 23.96 18.39
N ALA A 720 -4.08 24.75 19.23
CA ALA A 720 -3.01 24.27 20.12
C ALA A 720 -3.21 24.82 21.55
N ASN A 721 -2.93 23.99 22.56
CA ASN A 721 -2.98 24.40 23.98
C ASN A 721 -1.93 25.47 24.34
N GLY A 722 -0.94 25.71 23.47
CA GLY A 722 0.02 26.80 23.61
C GLY A 722 0.92 26.93 22.38
N ILE A 723 1.08 28.14 21.86
CA ILE A 723 1.96 28.47 20.74
C ILE A 723 3.14 29.29 21.27
N ASN A 724 4.32 28.68 21.39
CA ASN A 724 5.55 29.38 21.78
C ASN A 724 6.35 29.77 20.52
N THR A 725 5.99 30.91 19.92
CA THR A 725 6.65 31.46 18.73
C THR A 725 7.29 32.82 19.04
N LYS A 726 8.40 33.15 18.35
CA LYS A 726 9.04 34.47 18.47
C LYS A 726 8.20 35.61 17.90
N THR A 727 7.39 35.32 16.88
CA THR A 727 6.51 36.29 16.22
C THR A 727 5.26 35.56 15.76
N LEU A 728 4.09 36.07 16.13
CA LEU A 728 2.78 35.59 15.67
C LEU A 728 2.11 36.73 14.91
N THR A 729 2.25 36.76 13.59
CA THR A 729 1.57 37.73 12.72
C THR A 729 0.19 37.20 12.37
N SER A 730 -0.78 37.35 13.28
CA SER A 730 -2.19 37.08 13.00
C SER A 730 -2.96 38.39 12.93
N VAL A 731 -3.92 38.51 12.00
CA VAL A 731 -4.78 39.68 11.88
C VAL A 731 -5.88 39.70 12.96
N ASN A 732 -6.18 38.57 13.62
CA ASN A 732 -7.12 38.48 14.75
C ASN A 732 -6.71 37.34 15.70
N LEU A 733 -6.28 37.67 16.92
CA LEU A 733 -6.06 36.71 18.01
C LEU A 733 -7.31 36.66 18.91
N ASN A 734 -8.23 35.72 18.66
CA ASN A 734 -9.41 35.51 19.52
C ASN A 734 -9.04 34.66 20.75
N THR A 735 -8.21 35.19 21.64
CA THR A 735 -7.77 34.49 22.86
C THR A 735 -8.38 35.13 24.10
N SER A 736 -8.87 34.34 25.04
CA SER A 736 -9.44 34.81 26.32
C SER A 736 -8.40 35.38 27.30
N THR A 737 -7.09 35.17 27.08
CA THR A 737 -6.01 35.80 27.86
C THR A 737 -4.69 35.77 27.11
N LEU A 738 -4.03 36.93 26.92
CA LEU A 738 -2.68 37.04 26.33
C LEU A 738 -1.66 37.37 27.43
N THR A 739 -0.84 36.40 27.84
CA THR A 739 0.18 36.59 28.88
C THR A 739 1.56 36.68 28.24
N THR A 740 2.10 37.89 28.08
CA THR A 740 3.48 38.11 27.59
C THR A 740 4.21 39.11 28.49
N PRO A 741 5.50 38.89 28.82
CA PRO A 741 6.29 39.85 29.59
C PRO A 741 6.56 41.17 28.83
N GLN A 742 6.42 41.17 27.50
CA GLN A 742 6.47 42.38 26.66
C GLN A 742 5.56 42.23 25.45
N LEU A 743 4.61 43.16 25.27
CA LEU A 743 3.77 43.29 24.09
C LEU A 743 4.21 44.54 23.32
N ASN A 744 4.85 44.36 22.17
CA ASN A 744 5.24 45.46 21.28
C ASN A 744 4.27 45.52 20.10
N LEU A 745 3.39 46.52 20.11
CA LEU A 745 2.36 46.70 19.07
C LEU A 745 2.92 47.39 17.80
N GLY A 746 4.20 47.79 17.80
CA GLY A 746 4.80 48.60 16.74
C GLY A 746 4.34 50.06 16.78
N LEU A 747 4.96 50.91 15.95
CA LEU A 747 4.54 52.31 15.78
C LEU A 747 3.11 52.32 15.19
N ASN A 748 2.14 52.86 15.94
CA ASN A 748 0.69 52.90 15.63
C ASN A 748 -0.12 51.60 15.86
N GLY A 749 0.39 50.61 16.59
CA GLY A 749 -0.45 49.47 16.97
C GLY A 749 -1.44 49.80 18.09
N THR A 750 -2.70 49.42 17.93
CA THR A 750 -3.82 49.69 18.86
C THR A 750 -4.30 48.40 19.54
N PHE A 751 -4.64 48.48 20.83
CA PHE A 751 -5.22 47.41 21.65
C PHE A 751 -6.58 47.89 22.19
N THR A 752 -7.64 47.10 22.00
CA THR A 752 -9.02 47.42 22.42
C THR A 752 -9.60 46.24 23.19
N GLU A 753 -10.17 46.48 24.37
CA GLU A 753 -10.73 45.43 25.24
C GLU A 753 -12.11 45.88 25.76
N ASP A 754 -13.15 45.04 25.58
CA ASP A 754 -14.50 45.21 26.13
C ASP A 754 -14.71 44.18 27.24
N PHE A 755 -15.24 44.59 28.41
CA PHE A 755 -15.59 43.66 29.50
C PHE A 755 -17.01 43.88 30.05
N ASP A 756 -17.69 42.76 30.29
CA ASP A 756 -19.04 42.63 30.86
C ASP A 756 -18.98 42.18 32.34
N TYR A 757 -19.89 42.69 33.17
CA TYR A 757 -19.81 42.69 34.65
C TYR A 757 -20.74 41.62 35.26
N ILE A 758 -20.21 40.53 35.86
CA ILE A 758 -21.08 39.44 36.37
C ILE A 758 -20.75 38.95 37.81
N GLN A 759 -20.27 39.80 38.73
CA GLN A 759 -20.10 39.42 40.15
C GLN A 759 -20.58 40.50 41.12
N PRO A 760 -21.37 40.17 42.17
CA PRO A 760 -21.81 41.11 43.18
C PRO A 760 -20.68 41.57 44.11
N THR A 761 -20.75 42.81 44.56
CA THR A 761 -19.90 43.45 45.59
C THR A 761 -20.26 42.99 47.01
N SER A 762 -19.28 43.00 47.94
CA SER A 762 -19.56 43.04 49.39
C SER A 762 -19.00 44.33 50.00
N LEU A 763 -19.61 44.78 51.10
CA LEU A 763 -19.46 46.15 51.62
C LEU A 763 -18.05 46.49 52.16
N PHE A 764 -17.20 45.52 52.46
CA PHE A 764 -15.91 45.77 53.14
C PHE A 764 -14.67 45.16 52.46
N LEU A 765 -14.83 44.58 51.27
CA LEU A 765 -13.72 44.11 50.44
C LEU A 765 -13.97 44.53 48.97
N PRO A 766 -13.72 45.81 48.61
CA PRO A 766 -13.81 46.23 47.22
C PRO A 766 -12.84 45.42 46.35
N LYS A 767 -13.27 45.09 45.12
CA LYS A 767 -12.40 44.50 44.08
C LYS A 767 -11.10 45.31 44.01
N LYS A 768 -9.97 44.65 44.27
CA LYS A 768 -8.65 45.20 43.95
C LYS A 768 -8.55 45.30 42.42
N ASN A 769 -8.53 46.52 41.89
CA ASN A 769 -8.23 46.78 40.49
C ASN A 769 -6.83 47.42 40.36
N LYS A 770 -6.02 46.97 39.40
CA LYS A 770 -4.77 47.63 38.95
C LYS A 770 -4.49 47.33 37.46
N GLY A 771 -4.61 48.35 36.58
CA GLY A 771 -4.12 48.43 35.16
C GLY A 771 -5.17 48.20 34.05
N THR A 772 -5.16 48.82 32.84
CA THR A 772 -4.06 49.49 32.07
C THR A 772 -4.51 50.79 31.34
N LEU A 773 -3.53 51.69 31.14
CA LEU A 773 -3.55 53.07 30.65
C LEU A 773 -3.30 53.17 29.12
N THR A 774 -4.11 53.96 28.39
CA THR A 774 -3.77 54.66 27.12
C THR A 774 -4.81 55.77 26.87
N PHE A 775 -4.40 57.03 26.71
CA PHE A 775 -5.31 58.18 26.52
C PHE A 775 -5.16 58.85 25.15
N ASN A 776 -6.21 58.80 24.31
CA ASN A 776 -6.36 59.67 23.11
C ASN A 776 -7.26 60.90 23.39
N HIS A 777 -7.73 61.03 24.62
CA HIS A 777 -8.36 62.20 25.25
C HIS A 777 -8.50 61.87 26.75
N GLY A 778 -8.15 62.80 27.65
CA GLY A 778 -8.20 62.55 29.10
C GLY A 778 -7.23 63.38 29.92
N VAL A 779 -7.26 63.15 31.23
CA VAL A 779 -6.39 63.80 32.22
C VAL A 779 -5.18 62.91 32.48
N LEU A 780 -3.96 63.40 32.23
CA LEU A 780 -2.71 62.74 32.59
C LEU A 780 -2.21 63.29 33.94
N GLN A 781 -1.97 62.38 34.89
CA GLN A 781 -1.24 62.68 36.11
C GLN A 781 0.20 62.20 35.94
N SER A 782 1.16 63.13 35.85
CA SER A 782 2.58 62.83 35.71
C SER A 782 3.35 63.56 36.82
N GLU A 783 4.09 62.82 37.64
CA GLU A 783 4.97 63.35 38.70
C GLU A 783 4.29 64.35 39.67
N GLY A 784 3.03 64.10 40.03
CA GLY A 784 2.28 64.97 40.96
C GLY A 784 1.64 66.20 40.31
N ASN A 785 1.77 66.37 39.00
CA ASN A 785 1.08 67.41 38.24
C ASN A 785 -0.08 66.81 37.43
N MET A 786 -1.21 67.51 37.38
CA MET A 786 -2.38 67.14 36.58
C MET A 786 -2.47 68.00 35.33
N GLN A 787 -2.59 67.37 34.16
CA GLN A 787 -2.83 68.06 32.88
C GLN A 787 -4.03 67.44 32.15
N THR A 788 -4.87 68.28 31.57
CA THR A 788 -6.00 67.89 30.72
C THR A 788 -5.71 68.31 29.28
N TYR A 789 -5.96 67.42 28.32
CA TYR A 789 -5.74 67.71 26.91
C TYR A 789 -6.92 68.47 26.29
N VAL A 790 -6.71 69.73 25.87
CA VAL A 790 -7.76 70.58 25.27
C VAL A 790 -7.15 71.38 24.12
N GLY A 791 -7.75 71.30 22.92
CA GLY A 791 -7.31 72.10 21.77
C GLY A 791 -5.95 71.71 21.18
N GLY A 792 -5.55 70.43 21.26
CA GLY A 792 -4.31 69.93 20.68
C GLY A 792 -3.05 70.15 21.53
N GLN A 793 -3.19 70.70 22.73
CA GLN A 793 -2.10 70.89 23.69
C GLN A 793 -2.53 70.50 25.11
N TRP A 794 -1.56 70.08 25.93
CA TRP A 794 -1.77 69.79 27.35
C TRP A 794 -1.86 71.09 28.17
N GLY A 795 -2.78 71.16 29.13
CA GLY A 795 -3.03 72.36 29.95
C GLY A 795 -3.58 72.06 31.35
N GLY A 796 -3.71 73.09 32.17
CA GLY A 796 -4.15 73.03 33.57
C GLY A 796 -5.09 74.21 33.92
N MET A 797 -5.56 74.29 35.17
CA MET A 797 -6.33 75.43 35.67
C MET A 797 -5.41 76.60 36.08
N ASN A 798 -5.77 77.81 35.66
CA ASN A 798 -5.14 79.02 36.18
C ASN A 798 -5.70 79.42 37.55
N ASP A 799 -5.14 80.46 38.15
CA ASP A 799 -5.51 80.93 39.50
C ASP A 799 -6.96 81.43 39.61
N SER A 800 -7.61 81.67 38.46
CA SER A 800 -9.03 82.01 38.33
C SER A 800 -9.93 80.79 38.05
N LEU A 801 -9.39 79.57 38.16
CA LEU A 801 -10.08 78.28 37.91
C LEU A 801 -10.55 78.08 36.46
N VAL A 802 -9.91 78.74 35.51
CA VAL A 802 -10.18 78.56 34.08
C VAL A 802 -9.09 77.66 33.48
N PHE A 803 -9.49 76.65 32.71
CA PHE A 803 -8.55 75.79 32.00
C PHE A 803 -7.79 76.56 30.90
N GLN A 804 -6.47 76.40 30.87
CA GLN A 804 -5.57 77.05 29.93
C GLN A 804 -4.47 76.07 29.46
N SER A 805 -4.16 76.08 28.17
CA SER A 805 -3.08 75.27 27.61
C SER A 805 -1.70 75.74 28.09
N GLY A 806 -0.75 74.80 28.23
CA GLY A 806 0.66 75.08 28.53
C GLY A 806 1.00 75.30 30.01
N ILE A 807 0.04 75.20 30.92
CA ILE A 807 0.25 75.31 32.38
C ILE A 807 -0.08 73.99 33.09
N ASN A 808 0.43 73.83 34.31
CA ASN A 808 0.19 72.67 35.17
C ASN A 808 -0.27 73.10 36.58
N ASN A 809 -1.07 72.25 37.22
CA ASN A 809 -1.35 72.36 38.65
C ASN A 809 -0.69 71.19 39.37
N ALA A 810 -0.02 71.50 40.49
CA ALA A 810 0.40 70.47 41.43
C ALA A 810 -0.84 69.89 42.13
N GLN A 811 -0.78 68.60 42.44
CA GLN A 811 -1.80 67.91 43.20
C GLN A 811 -1.15 67.13 44.35
N TRP A 812 -1.79 67.13 45.50
CA TRP A 812 -1.39 66.34 46.65
C TRP A 812 -2.52 65.45 47.14
N THR A 813 -2.25 64.16 47.24
CA THR A 813 -3.15 63.19 47.87
C THR A 813 -2.55 62.75 49.19
N GLU A 814 -3.33 62.87 50.25
CA GLU A 814 -2.98 62.45 51.59
C GLU A 814 -3.95 61.38 52.06
N VAL A 815 -3.42 60.23 52.48
CA VAL A 815 -4.19 59.16 53.11
C VAL A 815 -3.60 58.92 54.48
N ALA A 816 -4.37 59.19 55.53
CA ALA A 816 -3.98 59.04 56.92
C ALA A 816 -5.02 58.19 57.69
N PRO A 817 -4.67 57.58 58.83
CA PRO A 817 -5.64 56.91 59.67
C PRO A 817 -6.77 57.87 60.06
N GLY A 818 -7.95 57.64 59.52
CA GLY A 818 -9.12 58.46 59.78
C GLY A 818 -9.39 59.58 58.77
N TYR A 819 -8.65 59.75 57.66
CA TYR A 819 -9.14 60.54 56.51
C TYR A 819 -8.36 60.31 55.20
N ILE A 820 -8.99 60.70 54.09
CA ILE A 820 -8.43 60.81 52.75
C ILE A 820 -8.67 62.25 52.27
N LYS A 821 -7.63 62.91 51.76
CA LYS A 821 -7.66 64.30 51.29
C LYS A 821 -6.97 64.42 49.94
N LEU A 822 -7.59 65.14 49.00
CA LEU A 822 -7.04 65.45 47.69
C LEU A 822 -7.07 66.96 47.49
N ASP A 823 -5.90 67.55 47.27
CA ASP A 823 -5.69 68.97 47.03
C ASP A 823 -5.19 69.21 45.61
N LEU A 824 -5.85 70.10 44.89
CA LEU A 824 -5.34 70.72 43.68
C LEU A 824 -4.80 72.10 44.07
N TYR A 825 -3.55 72.41 43.73
CA TYR A 825 -2.93 73.70 44.02
C TYR A 825 -3.09 74.69 42.87
N LYS A 826 -3.09 75.98 43.21
CA LYS A 826 -2.91 77.10 42.28
C LYS A 826 -1.52 77.04 41.63
N GLN A 827 -1.27 77.89 40.64
CA GLN A 827 -0.02 77.86 39.87
C GLN A 827 1.24 78.11 40.73
N ASN A 828 1.09 78.76 41.90
CA ASN A 828 2.19 78.98 42.83
C ASN A 828 2.64 77.71 43.59
N GLY A 829 1.92 76.59 43.47
CA GLY A 829 2.27 75.30 44.06
C GLY A 829 2.08 75.20 45.58
N THR A 830 1.64 76.26 46.25
CA THR A 830 1.47 76.29 47.72
C THR A 830 0.03 76.54 48.16
N ASP A 831 -0.73 77.33 47.41
CA ASP A 831 -2.12 77.65 47.76
C ASP A 831 -3.09 76.65 47.12
N ILE A 832 -4.08 76.20 47.87
CA ILE A 832 -5.05 75.22 47.40
C ILE A 832 -6.11 75.91 46.53
N ALA A 833 -6.23 75.46 45.28
CA ALA A 833 -7.28 75.84 44.36
C ALA A 833 -8.59 75.10 44.66
N GLN A 834 -8.53 73.78 44.89
CA GLN A 834 -9.68 72.94 45.25
C GLN A 834 -9.27 71.79 46.17
N ARG A 835 -10.14 71.41 47.12
CA ARG A 835 -9.93 70.26 48.02
C ARG A 835 -11.17 69.38 48.12
N THR A 836 -10.95 68.08 48.00
CA THR A 836 -11.92 67.04 48.37
C THR A 836 -11.36 66.25 49.56
N TYR A 837 -12.18 66.06 50.59
CA TYR A 837 -11.75 65.44 51.85
C TYR A 837 -12.82 64.45 52.34
N SER A 838 -12.41 63.31 52.87
CA SER A 838 -13.29 62.26 53.39
C SER A 838 -12.72 61.71 54.69
N ASP A 839 -13.53 61.56 55.72
CA ASP A 839 -13.16 60.91 56.98
C ASP A 839 -14.31 59.99 57.46
N PRO A 840 -14.16 59.23 58.56
CA PRO A 840 -15.22 58.38 59.08
C PRO A 840 -16.54 59.10 59.39
N THR A 841 -16.50 60.42 59.55
CA THR A 841 -17.70 61.23 59.79
C THR A 841 -18.40 61.63 58.49
N GLY A 842 -17.68 61.83 57.38
CA GLY A 842 -18.29 61.91 56.04
C GLY A 842 -17.39 62.45 54.91
N PHE A 843 -18.03 62.82 53.80
CA PHE A 843 -17.41 63.45 52.63
C PHE A 843 -17.61 64.97 52.66
N TYR A 844 -16.55 65.71 52.32
CA TYR A 844 -16.48 67.15 52.37
C TYR A 844 -15.83 67.70 51.10
N TYR A 845 -16.32 68.85 50.65
CA TYR A 845 -15.75 69.63 49.54
C TYR A 845 -15.43 71.05 50.02
N THR A 846 -14.29 71.61 49.64
CA THR A 846 -13.96 73.02 49.90
C THR A 846 -13.88 73.77 48.59
N SER A 847 -14.71 74.82 48.43
CA SER A 847 -14.67 75.69 47.25
C SER A 847 -13.41 76.56 47.23
N ALA A 848 -13.10 77.17 46.09
CA ALA A 848 -11.94 78.03 45.90
C ALA A 848 -11.92 79.32 46.75
N THR A 849 -13.03 79.65 47.42
CA THR A 849 -13.12 80.76 48.38
C THR A 849 -12.97 80.32 49.84
N GLY A 850 -12.73 79.02 50.10
CA GLY A 850 -12.53 78.44 51.43
C GLY A 850 -13.80 77.93 52.11
N ASN A 851 -14.95 77.91 51.43
CA ASN A 851 -16.21 77.44 52.01
C ASN A 851 -16.27 75.91 52.02
N LYS A 852 -16.51 75.31 53.19
CA LYS A 852 -16.61 73.85 53.39
C LYS A 852 -18.05 73.39 53.28
N SER A 853 -18.32 72.44 52.38
CA SER A 853 -19.64 71.82 52.17
C SER A 853 -19.59 70.34 52.54
N TYR A 854 -20.59 69.88 53.29
CA TYR A 854 -20.77 68.48 53.67
C TYR A 854 -21.63 67.75 52.64
N LEU A 855 -21.17 66.60 52.15
CA LEU A 855 -21.80 65.87 51.03
C LEU A 855 -22.46 64.54 51.46
N GLY A 856 -22.14 64.02 52.65
CA GLY A 856 -22.80 62.82 53.20
C GLY A 856 -21.88 61.94 54.03
N ASN A 857 -22.46 61.04 54.84
CA ASN A 857 -21.70 60.15 55.72
C ASN A 857 -21.04 59.02 54.93
N VAL A 858 -19.87 58.56 55.40
CA VAL A 858 -19.20 57.35 54.88
C VAL A 858 -19.64 56.11 55.68
N LEU A 859 -19.94 56.26 56.98
CA LEU A 859 -20.41 55.20 57.89
C LEU A 859 -21.64 55.68 58.69
N GLN A 860 -22.65 54.83 58.87
CA GLN A 860 -23.76 55.07 59.80
C GLN A 860 -23.64 54.10 60.98
N THR A 861 -23.25 54.60 62.16
CA THR A 861 -23.19 53.83 63.41
C THR A 861 -23.88 54.60 64.54
N GLY A 862 -24.22 53.94 65.65
CA GLY A 862 -24.90 54.58 66.78
C GLY A 862 -24.14 55.76 67.43
N GLN A 863 -22.84 55.91 67.19
CA GLN A 863 -22.02 57.01 67.71
C GLN A 863 -21.94 58.23 66.76
N VAL A 864 -22.36 58.07 65.50
CA VAL A 864 -22.46 59.15 64.50
C VAL A 864 -23.89 59.14 63.95
N GLN A 865 -24.84 59.59 64.78
CA GLN A 865 -26.25 59.73 64.42
C GLN A 865 -26.59 61.19 64.15
N THR A 866 -26.57 61.58 62.88
CA THR A 866 -27.39 62.70 62.43
C THR A 866 -28.41 62.15 61.43
N PRO A 867 -29.73 62.31 61.67
CA PRO A 867 -30.75 61.92 60.71
C PRO A 867 -30.50 62.60 59.36
N SER A 868 -30.27 61.80 58.32
CA SER A 868 -30.09 62.29 56.95
C SER A 868 -31.45 62.56 56.30
N ILE A 869 -31.94 63.80 56.40
CA ILE A 869 -32.79 64.47 55.39
C ILE A 869 -32.37 65.94 55.34
N ILE A 870 -31.12 66.24 54.97
CA ILE A 870 -30.70 67.64 54.81
C ILE A 870 -29.66 67.74 53.70
N GLY A 871 -30.12 67.83 52.44
CA GLY A 871 -29.52 68.84 51.57
C GLY A 871 -30.04 70.18 52.09
N GLN A 872 -29.20 70.95 52.77
CA GLN A 872 -29.63 72.21 53.39
C GLN A 872 -29.97 73.27 52.34
N TYR A 873 -29.67 73.03 51.05
CA TYR A 873 -29.74 74.03 50.00
C TYR A 873 -29.65 73.45 48.56
N ILE A 874 -30.58 73.83 47.67
CA ILE A 874 -30.33 73.93 46.21
C ILE A 874 -30.77 75.35 45.75
N GLY A 875 -29.84 76.32 45.76
CA GLY A 875 -29.92 77.63 45.05
C GLY A 875 -30.32 78.90 45.87
N PRO A 876 -29.61 80.05 45.74
CA PRO A 876 -29.31 81.08 46.77
C PRO A 876 -30.45 82.06 47.16
N MET A 877 -30.50 82.39 48.47
CA MET A 877 -30.87 83.61 49.20
C MET A 877 -31.45 83.32 50.60
N ASP A 878 -31.11 84.20 51.54
CA ASP A 878 -31.41 84.10 52.97
C ASP A 878 -32.92 84.09 53.28
N GLY A 879 -33.36 83.17 54.15
CA GLY A 879 -34.47 83.45 55.07
C GLY A 879 -35.62 82.45 55.24
N GLN A 880 -35.74 81.33 54.51
CA GLN A 880 -36.80 80.33 54.77
C GLN A 880 -36.38 78.89 54.39
N LEU A 881 -36.48 77.94 55.32
CA LEU A 881 -36.33 76.50 55.06
C LEU A 881 -37.52 76.01 54.22
N ARG A 882 -37.27 75.58 52.98
CA ARG A 882 -38.29 74.97 52.09
C ARG A 882 -37.83 73.58 51.64
N LEU A 883 -38.73 72.59 51.70
CA LEU A 883 -38.64 71.38 50.88
C LEU A 883 -39.61 71.55 49.70
N GLN A 884 -39.06 71.70 48.49
CA GLN A 884 -39.84 71.84 47.25
C GLN A 884 -39.49 70.69 46.30
N ILE A 885 -40.50 69.89 45.91
CA ILE A 885 -40.33 68.79 44.93
C ILE A 885 -41.12 69.15 43.67
N GLY A 886 -40.40 69.56 42.62
CA GLY A 886 -40.93 69.87 41.28
C GLY A 886 -41.65 71.23 41.14
N SER A 887 -41.38 71.95 40.05
CA SER A 887 -42.12 73.15 39.65
C SER A 887 -42.45 73.07 38.16
N ASN A 888 -43.69 73.35 37.75
CA ASN A 888 -44.06 73.50 36.35
C ASN A 888 -44.82 74.82 36.14
N GLY A 889 -44.07 75.92 36.16
CA GLY A 889 -44.64 77.27 36.13
C GLY A 889 -45.33 77.62 37.45
N ASP A 890 -46.57 78.10 37.37
CA ASP A 890 -47.30 78.70 38.49
C ASP A 890 -47.96 77.68 39.46
N HIS A 891 -47.70 76.37 39.29
CA HIS A 891 -48.29 75.30 40.12
C HIS A 891 -47.22 74.46 40.83
N TYR A 892 -47.48 74.11 42.10
CA TYR A 892 -46.55 73.39 42.97
C TYR A 892 -46.96 71.93 43.21
N GLY A 893 -45.99 71.01 43.05
CA GLY A 893 -46.18 69.57 43.27
C GLY A 893 -46.46 69.20 44.72
N LEU A 894 -45.60 69.61 45.66
CA LEU A 894 -45.77 69.48 47.11
C LEU A 894 -44.88 70.50 47.84
N GLN A 895 -45.47 71.28 48.74
CA GLN A 895 -44.81 72.24 49.62
C GLN A 895 -45.10 71.92 51.09
N VAL A 896 -44.05 71.95 51.92
CA VAL A 896 -44.16 71.86 53.38
C VAL A 896 -43.35 73.01 53.97
N GLY A 897 -44.01 73.96 54.63
CA GLY A 897 -43.35 75.11 55.25
C GLY A 897 -44.27 76.29 55.52
N SER A 898 -43.69 77.44 55.89
CA SER A 898 -44.44 78.67 56.15
C SER A 898 -44.95 79.30 54.85
N TYR A 899 -46.26 79.35 54.67
CA TYR A 899 -46.94 80.08 53.60
C TYR A 899 -47.73 81.25 54.21
N ALA A 900 -47.50 82.47 53.72
CA ALA A 900 -48.16 83.71 54.21
C ALA A 900 -48.13 83.90 55.75
N GLY A 901 -47.05 83.45 56.40
CA GLY A 901 -46.87 83.60 57.86
C GLY A 901 -47.53 82.52 58.71
N SER A 902 -48.05 81.45 58.11
CA SER A 902 -48.59 80.27 58.81
C SER A 902 -47.99 78.99 58.24
N GLU A 903 -47.73 78.00 59.09
CA GLU A 903 -47.21 76.69 58.66
C GLU A 903 -48.28 75.93 57.89
N ALA A 904 -47.99 75.54 56.64
CA ALA A 904 -48.92 74.83 55.78
C ALA A 904 -48.22 73.68 55.03
N VAL A 905 -49.02 72.66 54.69
CA VAL A 905 -48.68 71.64 53.70
C VAL A 905 -49.59 71.87 52.50
N MET A 906 -49.02 72.29 51.37
CA MET A 906 -49.78 72.72 50.19
C MET A 906 -49.37 71.88 48.96
N SER A 907 -50.34 71.52 48.13
CA SER A 907 -50.10 70.89 46.83
C SER A 907 -51.29 71.20 45.94
N ASP A 908 -51.04 71.87 44.82
CA ASP A 908 -52.10 72.20 43.86
C ASP A 908 -52.67 70.93 43.24
N PHE A 909 -51.85 69.90 43.07
CA PHE A 909 -52.26 68.58 42.59
C PHE A 909 -53.15 67.84 43.58
N ILE A 910 -52.84 67.86 44.88
CA ILE A 910 -53.70 67.25 45.91
C ILE A 910 -55.00 68.03 46.02
N TYR A 911 -54.95 69.37 45.96
CA TYR A 911 -56.13 70.23 46.03
C TYR A 911 -57.10 70.03 44.86
N SER A 912 -56.57 69.81 43.65
CA SER A 912 -57.37 69.66 42.43
C SER A 912 -57.83 68.21 42.13
N PHE A 913 -57.47 67.24 42.98
CA PHE A 913 -57.95 65.85 42.88
C PHE A 913 -59.03 65.56 43.93
N THR A 914 -60.29 65.44 43.51
CA THR A 914 -61.42 65.11 44.39
C THR A 914 -61.85 63.64 44.26
N SER A 915 -62.34 63.04 45.34
CA SER A 915 -62.88 61.67 45.38
C SER A 915 -64.19 61.66 46.18
N SER A 916 -65.15 60.84 45.75
CA SER A 916 -66.44 60.67 46.44
C SER A 916 -66.39 59.69 47.64
N ASN A 917 -65.21 59.20 48.02
CA ASN A 917 -65.02 58.35 49.20
C ASN A 917 -65.06 59.18 50.50
N SER A 918 -65.36 58.55 51.64
CA SER A 918 -65.48 59.23 52.94
C SER A 918 -64.19 59.99 53.34
N SER A 919 -64.35 61.16 53.96
CA SER A 919 -63.26 62.03 54.41
C SER A 919 -62.38 61.35 55.47
N ASN A 920 -61.26 60.76 55.04
CA ASN A 920 -60.36 59.98 55.90
C ASN A 920 -59.37 60.84 56.72
N VAL A 921 -59.36 62.16 56.54
CA VAL A 921 -58.43 63.08 57.22
C VAL A 921 -59.18 64.33 57.69
N ARG A 922 -59.14 64.61 59.01
CA ARG A 922 -59.59 65.86 59.65
C ARG A 922 -58.36 66.67 60.07
N ILE A 923 -58.42 67.99 59.92
CA ILE A 923 -57.47 68.90 60.55
C ILE A 923 -57.96 69.19 61.97
N ALA A 924 -57.12 68.89 62.97
CA ALA A 924 -57.38 69.25 64.36
C ALA A 924 -57.30 70.77 64.54
N ASP A 925 -57.92 71.30 65.59
CA ASP A 925 -57.81 72.72 65.94
C ASP A 925 -56.35 73.15 66.24
N SER A 926 -55.44 72.18 66.42
CA SER A 926 -53.99 72.39 66.52
C SER A 926 -53.23 72.35 65.19
N GLY A 927 -53.93 72.35 64.05
CA GLY A 927 -53.34 72.30 62.69
C GLY A 927 -52.82 70.94 62.22
N ARG A 928 -53.08 69.84 62.96
CA ARG A 928 -52.57 68.50 62.61
C ARG A 928 -53.52 67.75 61.67
N LEU A 929 -52.98 67.09 60.66
CA LEU A 929 -53.72 66.09 59.87
C LEU A 929 -53.92 64.83 60.72
N MET A 930 -55.17 64.49 61.01
CA MET A 930 -55.55 63.33 61.82
C MET A 930 -56.53 62.45 61.07
N ARG A 931 -56.43 61.13 61.25
CA ARG A 931 -57.39 60.19 60.67
C ARG A 931 -58.69 60.20 61.48
N THR A 932 -59.83 60.32 60.81
CA THR A 932 -61.15 60.10 61.41
C THR A 932 -61.34 58.59 61.62
N THR A 933 -61.74 58.16 62.83
CA THR A 933 -61.90 56.73 63.14
C THR A 933 -63.24 56.44 63.81
N SER A 934 -63.86 55.32 63.45
CA SER A 934 -65.14 54.86 64.02
C SER A 934 -65.03 53.53 64.78
N ALA A 935 -63.83 52.92 64.81
CA ALA A 935 -63.59 51.61 65.45
C ALA A 935 -63.65 51.68 66.98
N SER A 936 -64.19 50.62 67.60
CA SER A 936 -64.36 50.53 69.06
C SER A 936 -63.05 50.68 69.86
N LYS A 937 -61.91 50.22 69.34
CA LYS A 937 -60.59 50.36 69.99
C LYS A 937 -60.15 51.82 70.22
N TYR A 938 -60.78 52.78 69.54
CA TYR A 938 -60.51 54.21 69.69
C TYR A 938 -61.63 54.94 70.46
N LYS A 939 -62.56 54.21 71.09
CA LYS A 939 -63.74 54.74 71.79
C LYS A 939 -63.87 54.10 73.18
N TYR A 940 -64.27 54.88 74.18
CA TYR A 940 -64.57 54.42 75.54
C TYR A 940 -66.03 54.72 75.91
N ASN A 941 -66.62 53.95 76.85
CA ASN A 941 -68.01 54.08 77.32
C ASN A 941 -69.09 53.97 76.21
N ILE A 942 -68.95 52.99 75.32
CA ILE A 942 -69.91 52.72 74.25
C ILE A 942 -71.18 52.10 74.86
N LYS A 943 -72.31 52.80 74.77
CA LYS A 943 -73.64 52.30 75.16
C LYS A 943 -74.71 52.89 74.25
N ASN A 944 -75.84 52.19 74.11
CA ASN A 944 -77.01 52.77 73.43
C ASN A 944 -77.67 53.80 74.35
N PRO A 945 -78.10 54.96 73.83
CA PRO A 945 -78.74 55.97 74.66
C PRO A 945 -80.19 55.56 75.00
N ASP A 946 -80.59 55.72 76.26
CA ASP A 946 -81.96 55.41 76.71
C ASP A 946 -83.04 56.29 76.06
N ILE A 947 -82.61 57.36 75.39
CA ILE A 947 -83.45 58.33 74.67
C ILE A 947 -83.47 58.12 73.15
N GLU A 948 -82.89 57.02 72.63
CA GLU A 948 -82.75 56.74 71.18
C GLU A 948 -84.07 56.92 70.41
N GLU A 949 -85.18 56.43 70.98
CA GLU A 949 -86.51 56.54 70.36
C GLU A 949 -87.01 57.98 70.28
N THR A 950 -86.87 58.74 71.38
CA THR A 950 -87.30 60.14 71.46
C THR A 950 -86.48 61.04 70.54
N LEU A 951 -85.19 60.74 70.36
CA LEU A 951 -84.32 61.48 69.44
C LEU A 951 -84.76 61.30 67.98
N GLY A 952 -85.15 60.09 67.58
CA GLY A 952 -85.68 59.82 66.24
C GLY A 952 -86.96 60.62 65.96
N ASP A 953 -87.87 60.67 66.93
CA ASP A 953 -89.13 61.42 66.80
C ASP A 953 -88.91 62.95 66.79
N ARG A 954 -87.95 63.45 67.58
CA ARG A 954 -87.55 64.87 67.55
C ARG A 954 -87.01 65.29 66.18
N LEU A 955 -86.18 64.44 65.59
CA LEU A 955 -85.57 64.74 64.30
C LEU A 955 -86.58 64.76 63.14
N LEU A 956 -87.61 63.91 63.17
CA LEU A 956 -88.70 63.96 62.19
C LEU A 956 -89.48 65.28 62.21
N ASN A 957 -89.40 66.05 63.31
CA ASN A 957 -90.04 67.36 63.44
C ASN A 957 -89.16 68.54 63.01
N VAL A 958 -87.86 68.30 62.73
CA VAL A 958 -86.96 69.34 62.21
C VAL A 958 -87.25 69.60 60.73
N ARG A 959 -87.40 70.87 60.34
CA ARG A 959 -87.70 71.25 58.96
C ARG A 959 -86.46 71.73 58.22
N MET A 960 -86.40 71.40 56.93
CA MET A 960 -85.38 71.92 56.02
C MET A 960 -85.45 73.45 55.93
N ALA A 961 -84.29 74.07 55.94
CA ALA A 961 -84.05 75.48 55.75
C ALA A 961 -83.32 75.74 54.43
N THR A 962 -83.33 77.00 54.00
CA THR A 962 -82.57 77.47 52.84
C THR A 962 -81.84 78.74 53.18
N TRP A 963 -80.57 78.88 52.79
CA TRP A 963 -79.74 80.06 53.06
C TRP A 963 -78.81 80.40 51.89
N ASN A 964 -78.21 81.58 51.92
CA ASN A 964 -77.13 81.99 51.02
C ASN A 964 -75.83 82.08 51.85
N ASP A 965 -74.67 81.85 51.23
CA ASP A 965 -73.38 81.95 51.93
C ASP A 965 -73.12 83.40 52.37
N LYS A 966 -72.85 83.59 53.66
CA LYS A 966 -72.71 84.92 54.25
C LYS A 966 -71.48 85.64 53.70
N ARG A 967 -70.36 84.95 53.49
CA ARG A 967 -69.12 85.58 53.01
C ARG A 967 -69.22 85.93 51.53
N ALA A 968 -69.91 85.14 50.72
CA ALA A 968 -70.22 85.46 49.33
C ALA A 968 -71.12 86.71 49.24
N VAL A 969 -72.16 86.77 50.07
CA VAL A 969 -73.04 87.95 50.16
C VAL A 969 -72.29 89.19 50.64
N ASP A 970 -71.49 89.06 51.72
CA ASP A 970 -70.73 90.17 52.30
C ASP A 970 -69.63 90.64 51.33
N SER A 971 -68.92 89.72 50.66
CA SER A 971 -67.88 90.08 49.69
C SER A 971 -68.46 90.76 48.46
N TYR A 972 -69.64 90.32 48.00
CA TYR A 972 -70.35 90.98 46.90
C TYR A 972 -70.91 92.35 47.30
N ALA A 973 -71.44 92.49 48.52
CA ALA A 973 -71.89 93.76 49.06
C ALA A 973 -70.73 94.76 49.24
N GLU A 974 -69.56 94.29 49.67
CA GLU A 974 -68.35 95.09 49.86
C GLU A 974 -67.71 95.49 48.52
N GLU A 975 -67.71 94.61 47.51
CA GLU A 975 -67.35 94.94 46.12
C GLU A 975 -68.27 96.03 45.55
N LEU A 976 -69.60 95.91 45.75
CA LEU A 976 -70.56 96.95 45.34
C LEU A 976 -70.38 98.29 46.08
N SER A 977 -69.87 98.26 47.31
CA SER A 977 -69.68 99.45 48.15
C SER A 977 -68.36 100.16 47.91
N THR A 978 -67.30 99.43 47.56
CA THR A 978 -65.92 99.96 47.42
C THR A 978 -65.48 100.10 45.95
N GLY A 979 -66.07 99.35 45.04
CA GLY A 979 -65.75 99.35 43.60
C GLY A 979 -64.54 98.51 43.19
N GLU A 980 -63.85 97.84 44.12
CA GLU A 980 -62.74 96.92 43.81
C GLU A 980 -63.25 95.51 43.46
N LYS A 981 -62.90 95.00 42.28
CA LYS A 981 -63.26 93.63 41.85
C LYS A 981 -62.62 92.61 42.79
N ARG A 982 -63.45 91.82 43.48
CA ARG A 982 -63.02 90.70 44.30
C ARG A 982 -63.24 89.40 43.51
N GLU A 983 -62.74 88.29 44.04
CA GLU A 983 -62.93 86.98 43.42
C GLU A 983 -64.42 86.66 43.28
N LYS A 984 -64.85 86.21 42.11
CA LYS A 984 -66.27 86.09 41.76
C LYS A 984 -66.90 84.90 42.47
N VAL A 985 -67.50 85.12 43.64
CA VAL A 985 -68.23 84.09 44.40
C VAL A 985 -69.72 84.14 44.02
N SER A 986 -70.32 83.02 43.59
CA SER A 986 -71.74 82.97 43.26
C SER A 986 -72.59 83.02 44.53
N ILE A 987 -73.61 83.89 44.55
CA ILE A 987 -74.62 83.91 45.62
C ILE A 987 -75.69 82.87 45.27
N ASP A 988 -75.36 81.61 45.48
CA ASP A 988 -76.28 80.50 45.28
C ASP A 988 -77.11 80.23 46.53
N LYS A 989 -78.30 79.66 46.32
CA LYS A 989 -79.21 79.27 47.41
C LYS A 989 -78.95 77.83 47.80
N TYR A 990 -78.54 77.62 49.03
CA TYR A 990 -78.25 76.32 49.62
C TYR A 990 -79.45 75.81 50.43
N TYR A 991 -79.58 74.49 50.51
CA TYR A 991 -80.64 73.79 51.23
C TYR A 991 -80.00 72.85 52.26
N GLY A 992 -80.57 72.79 53.46
CA GLY A 992 -80.08 71.90 54.51
C GLY A 992 -80.76 72.17 55.84
N LEU A 993 -80.11 71.83 56.95
CA LEU A 993 -80.57 72.16 58.30
C LEU A 993 -79.71 73.27 58.90
N ILE A 994 -80.32 74.11 59.72
CA ILE A 994 -79.62 75.12 60.51
C ILE A 994 -79.37 74.54 61.90
N ALA A 995 -78.15 74.67 62.42
CA ALA A 995 -77.72 73.97 63.63
C ALA A 995 -78.58 74.35 64.85
N GLU A 996 -78.99 75.61 64.92
CA GLU A 996 -79.91 76.12 65.92
C GLU A 996 -81.26 75.40 65.90
N GLN A 997 -81.75 74.96 64.72
CA GLN A 997 -83.01 74.19 64.64
C GLN A 997 -82.89 72.80 65.27
N LEU A 998 -81.70 72.18 65.24
CA LEU A 998 -81.46 70.92 65.93
C LEU A 998 -81.42 71.14 67.44
N ARG A 999 -80.76 72.21 67.91
CA ARG A 999 -80.73 72.57 69.33
C ARG A 999 -82.15 72.82 69.84
N ASP A 1000 -82.93 73.60 69.11
CA ASP A 1000 -84.29 73.95 69.51
C ASP A 1000 -85.24 72.73 69.50
N ALA A 1001 -84.94 71.70 68.70
CA ALA A 1001 -85.60 70.40 68.73
C ALA A 1001 -85.09 69.45 69.84
N GLY A 1002 -84.13 69.89 70.65
CA GLY A 1002 -83.48 69.09 71.71
C GLY A 1002 -82.56 68.00 71.17
N LEU A 1003 -81.84 68.30 70.08
CA LEU A 1003 -80.87 67.45 69.38
C LEU A 1003 -79.45 68.04 69.43
N ASP A 1004 -79.14 68.79 70.49
CA ASP A 1004 -77.88 69.49 70.74
C ASP A 1004 -76.63 68.59 70.67
N MET A 1005 -76.78 67.29 70.94
CA MET A 1005 -75.68 66.33 70.85
C MET A 1005 -75.14 66.11 69.43
N PHE A 1006 -75.85 66.55 68.40
CA PHE A 1006 -75.43 66.46 67.00
C PHE A 1006 -74.95 67.80 66.43
N ILE A 1007 -74.64 68.76 67.31
CA ILE A 1007 -74.10 70.07 66.97
C ILE A 1007 -72.63 70.12 67.38
N ASP A 1008 -71.81 70.69 66.50
CA ASP A 1008 -70.43 71.03 66.82
C ASP A 1008 -70.38 72.43 67.44
N TYR A 1009 -69.72 72.51 68.60
CA TYR A 1009 -69.51 73.74 69.34
C TYR A 1009 -68.04 74.15 69.28
N GLY A 1010 -67.81 75.44 69.04
CA GLY A 1010 -66.50 76.05 69.07
C GLY A 1010 -65.94 76.18 70.49
N LYS A 1011 -64.70 76.67 70.59
CA LYS A 1011 -63.95 76.78 71.87
C LYS A 1011 -64.66 77.64 72.93
N ASN A 1012 -65.55 78.54 72.51
CA ASN A 1012 -66.34 79.43 73.38
C ASN A 1012 -67.80 79.00 73.58
N HIS A 1013 -68.15 77.74 73.24
CA HIS A 1013 -69.53 77.22 73.24
C HIS A 1013 -70.49 77.92 72.28
N GLU A 1014 -69.96 78.55 71.24
CA GLU A 1014 -70.74 79.01 70.10
C GLU A 1014 -71.05 77.85 69.15
N ILE A 1015 -72.20 77.92 68.46
CA ILE A 1015 -72.62 76.88 67.51
C ILE A 1015 -71.86 77.10 66.20
N GLU A 1016 -71.12 76.08 65.78
CA GLU A 1016 -70.25 76.15 64.58
C GLU A 1016 -70.78 75.33 63.41
N GLY A 1017 -71.53 74.25 63.69
CA GLY A 1017 -72.06 73.41 62.62
C GLY A 1017 -72.87 72.21 63.10
N ILE A 1018 -73.36 71.42 62.15
CA ILE A 1018 -74.09 70.17 62.40
C ILE A 1018 -73.19 68.98 62.07
N GLN A 1019 -73.21 67.97 62.93
CA GLN A 1019 -72.63 66.65 62.64
C GLN A 1019 -73.53 65.88 61.68
N TYR A 1020 -73.54 66.28 60.41
CA TYR A 1020 -74.41 65.72 59.37
C TYR A 1020 -74.21 64.21 59.15
N ASP A 1021 -73.02 63.67 59.44
CA ASP A 1021 -72.72 62.24 59.37
C ASP A 1021 -73.48 61.42 60.44
N ARG A 1022 -73.91 62.06 61.54
CA ARG A 1022 -74.51 61.39 62.70
C ARG A 1022 -75.93 61.84 63.01
N ALA A 1023 -76.29 63.06 62.60
CA ALA A 1023 -77.58 63.67 62.92
C ALA A 1023 -78.78 62.79 62.51
N TRP A 1024 -78.65 62.01 61.43
CA TRP A 1024 -79.74 61.16 60.91
C TRP A 1024 -79.83 59.77 61.55
N ILE A 1025 -78.80 59.35 62.29
CA ILE A 1025 -78.73 58.01 62.90
C ILE A 1025 -79.93 57.70 63.81
N PRO A 1026 -80.49 58.64 64.60
CA PRO A 1026 -81.68 58.36 65.41
C PRO A 1026 -82.90 57.84 64.62
N LEU A 1027 -82.99 58.10 63.31
CA LEU A 1027 -84.05 57.54 62.45
C LEU A 1027 -84.01 56.02 62.36
N LEU A 1028 -82.87 55.37 62.64
CA LEU A 1028 -82.79 53.91 62.70
C LEU A 1028 -83.77 53.34 63.74
N SER A 1029 -84.01 54.02 64.85
CA SER A 1029 -85.00 53.58 65.83
C SER A 1029 -86.41 53.62 65.25
N VAL A 1030 -86.76 54.69 64.52
CA VAL A 1030 -88.04 54.83 63.82
C VAL A 1030 -88.20 53.72 62.79
N VAL A 1031 -87.16 53.47 61.97
CA VAL A 1031 -87.17 52.44 60.93
C VAL A 1031 -87.25 51.03 61.51
N ARG A 1032 -86.53 50.72 62.60
CA ARG A 1032 -86.66 49.42 63.30
C ARG A 1032 -88.07 49.20 63.82
N ARG A 1033 -88.66 50.21 64.47
CA ARG A 1033 -90.06 50.11 64.94
C ARG A 1033 -91.05 49.92 63.80
N LEU A 1034 -90.81 50.55 62.64
CA LEU A 1034 -91.60 50.30 61.43
C LEU A 1034 -91.40 48.88 60.90
N ASN A 1035 -90.16 48.38 60.86
CA ASN A 1035 -89.84 47.04 60.38
C ASN A 1035 -90.39 45.94 61.30
N ASP A 1036 -90.35 46.14 62.62
CA ASP A 1036 -90.94 45.20 63.58
C ASP A 1036 -92.46 45.14 63.43
N LYS A 1037 -93.12 46.29 63.19
CA LYS A 1037 -94.54 46.32 62.82
C LYS A 1037 -94.81 45.58 61.50
N VAL A 1038 -93.94 45.74 60.50
CA VAL A 1038 -94.08 45.03 59.21
C VAL A 1038 -93.89 43.53 59.41
N ASN A 1039 -92.88 43.09 60.15
CA ASN A 1039 -92.63 41.67 60.45
C ASN A 1039 -93.75 41.04 61.29
N GLU A 1040 -94.33 41.79 62.24
CA GLU A 1040 -95.52 41.35 62.98
C GLU A 1040 -96.70 41.14 62.03
N TYR A 1041 -96.89 42.05 61.07
CA TYR A 1041 -97.91 41.91 60.04
C TYR A 1041 -97.63 40.73 59.09
N GLU A 1042 -96.39 40.50 58.67
CA GLU A 1042 -95.99 39.37 57.82
C GLU A 1042 -96.12 38.02 58.54
N LEU A 1043 -95.76 37.92 59.83
CA LEU A 1043 -95.96 36.71 60.64
C LEU A 1043 -97.44 36.41 60.87
N ARG A 1044 -98.28 37.44 61.05
CA ARG A 1044 -99.74 37.28 61.08
C ARG A 1044 -100.27 36.76 59.74
N LEU A 1045 -99.73 37.24 58.63
CA LEU A 1045 -100.07 36.78 57.28
C LEU A 1045 -99.66 35.31 57.07
N SER A 1046 -98.45 34.92 57.46
CA SER A 1046 -97.93 33.55 57.29
C SER A 1046 -98.71 32.51 58.12
N LYS A 1047 -99.20 32.88 59.32
CA LYS A 1047 -100.07 32.02 60.13
C LYS A 1047 -101.46 31.81 59.51
N LEU A 1048 -101.97 32.79 58.76
CA LEU A 1048 -103.23 32.69 58.02
C LEU A 1048 -103.10 31.83 56.75
N GLU A 1049 -101.95 31.87 56.07
CA GLU A 1049 -101.70 31.10 54.84
C GLU A 1049 -101.33 29.62 55.09
N GLY A 1050 -100.77 29.28 56.26
CA GLY A 1050 -100.46 27.89 56.65
C GLY A 1050 -101.67 27.03 57.07
N ALA A 1051 -102.87 27.60 57.22
CA ALA A 1051 -104.08 26.90 57.63
C ALA A 1051 -104.97 26.42 56.46
N SER A 1052 -104.57 26.66 55.19
CA SER A 1052 -105.24 26.14 53.98
C SER A 1052 -104.52 24.94 53.34
N LYS A 1053 -103.80 24.13 54.15
CA LYS A 1053 -103.29 22.81 53.76
C LYS A 1053 -103.65 21.76 54.79
#